data_AF-A0AAV2HGE7-F1
#
_entry.id   AF-A0AAV2HGE7-F1
#
_cell.length_a   1.000
_cell.length_b   1.000
_cell.length_c   1.000
_cell.angle_alpha   90.00
_cell.angle_beta   90.00
_cell.angle_gamma   90.00
#
_symmetry.space_group_name_H-M   'P 1'
#
loop_
_entity.id
_entity.type
_entity.pdbx_description
1 polymer ?
#
loop_
_entity_poly.entity_id
_entity_poly.type
_entity_poly.pdbx_seq_one_letter_code
_entity_poly.pdbx_strand_id
1 'polypeptide(L)'
;MASGTKMSYNHYQGGKYGSLPQASQKDVEVTQDMHLKMSKKIAQLTKVIYALNTKNDENDVVLQTLKDQHEEEIQQILADTQKKVSLYKNRLDEESDQRKTIEALQARIVEYKQQQSSIEDQFSSYKAKSREQQEKERETYANRLFDMSHEVLTVKKDFEEQIQRFSSWRERILAEHATSMAELGSKHQKDLEDLRSFQRNQDDTWLNQCAKIEDKFRDQILGLKEQIEQLQNEKSMLTEDHTVKMEKAQAFYEKELEALRHSQSQGHSKEVADLRKEIDRLKLDFSSSDKELRAQIDRLVHQLADTEDELEQSRQQLRSLQAELTGKDSNSNELMKQLEDLRVELKDKTTSLQNTETELSGSKQHCSYLDDELMKKSSMLGELEAHNLQKESIISSLQSELEKLKERLTRLDAERSSLHSHAQTLSLEKSSQLQSLRQALEDMTVEKETLQQWSEKQIQSLKDELVRLEKKLKEDSAKQLKEASMKHSEALEHERKTAADLLSSMKIKLTEQNQAEVNKVTTEKESLRQQLEHVKSDLSSKLSYAEKEVARLEKIVKDSEEGLGSASGQLANLKEAAAQLRAELEKTRAELKSSKTTAANLQAELDRLKVLHNTKVAEMEENLKNKLRTLSDEMDHKWTETMKLECGNLRKELSAQKEDEKRAALNQLTQLKNEEITAVRAGLDAKLDQLKKQIEDLQSKLDSTKSMSDAEMAKWKFEHERDKTQLRKEMLEAAAEYNGRMDAMKRMHAEQIGTLKDQMEQEKSDLERDLKRRHMEEIQAQLAAHRAALSHNSQLAELQQQEALDSLKAKHSQEIEKLRSHLEEEKSKELESLRQTHAHEIRAARMELDRAVEISRLKERDHQTQIEELKTEIGYREQHIKNLQDQLVKIQEQTDKLKKEIEAKVLEIKQVQKQASQQLRLQEDKLTRQNQTSLDNLTADHLREQQDMLSQFNAVQSMMKDKISTLQIELEEARERYSRRESRPEDLELIDSLRCEVSEREIRIKDLIDEKRFYQLELVNRETNFNKVFSASPNVGVLNPFQKPKKKGDKPTGSGSNGVNPRLEPLPGSPLHDGKLNPSKPLPQPNFTKKFVR
;
A
#
# COMPACT_ATOMS: atom_id res chain seq x y z
N MET A 1 15.24 2.04 -145.06
CA MET A 1 16.25 2.05 -146.15
C MET A 1 15.84 0.93 -147.10
N ALA A 2 15.53 1.20 -148.38
CA ALA A 2 16.44 1.16 -149.54
C ALA A 2 16.84 -0.30 -149.93
N SER A 3 16.79 -0.76 -151.20
CA SER A 3 16.36 -0.09 -152.46
C SER A 3 16.12 -1.05 -153.66
N GLY A 4 14.92 -1.02 -154.26
CA GLY A 4 14.63 -1.30 -155.69
C GLY A 4 14.88 -2.74 -156.23
N THR A 5 14.80 -3.02 -157.56
CA THR A 5 14.63 -2.14 -158.75
C THR A 5 14.10 -2.89 -160.02
N LYS A 6 13.06 -2.37 -160.70
CA LYS A 6 12.56 -2.65 -162.10
C LYS A 6 12.13 -4.11 -162.47
N MET A 7 11.24 -4.44 -163.41
CA MET A 7 10.52 -3.83 -164.58
C MET A 7 11.08 -4.00 -166.01
N SER A 8 10.49 -4.96 -166.76
CA SER A 8 9.74 -4.77 -168.04
C SER A 8 10.37 -5.02 -169.44
N TYR A 9 9.46 -5.16 -170.44
CA TYR A 9 9.52 -4.98 -171.92
C TYR A 9 9.70 -6.15 -172.95
N ASN A 10 8.62 -6.38 -173.74
CA ASN A 10 8.52 -6.64 -175.22
C ASN A 10 9.17 -7.90 -175.90
N HIS A 11 8.93 -8.28 -177.19
CA HIS A 11 7.82 -8.19 -178.20
C HIS A 11 8.25 -8.91 -179.53
N TYR A 12 7.36 -9.11 -180.54
CA TYR A 12 7.60 -9.73 -181.90
C TYR A 12 7.91 -11.25 -181.94
N GLN A 13 7.78 -12.04 -183.05
CA GLN A 13 7.26 -11.87 -184.44
C GLN A 13 6.77 -13.24 -185.06
N GLY A 14 6.22 -13.25 -186.29
CA GLY A 14 5.91 -14.47 -187.09
C GLY A 14 7.11 -14.99 -187.92
N GLY A 15 7.02 -15.86 -188.95
CA GLY A 15 5.91 -16.62 -189.58
C GLY A 15 6.27 -17.10 -191.03
N LYS A 16 5.38 -17.89 -191.68
CA LYS A 16 5.28 -18.24 -193.14
C LYS A 16 6.17 -19.30 -193.87
N TYR A 17 5.46 -20.21 -194.59
CA TYR A 17 5.57 -20.61 -196.03
C TYR A 17 6.48 -21.78 -196.54
N GLY A 18 5.99 -22.45 -197.60
CA GLY A 18 6.69 -23.38 -198.51
C GLY A 18 5.72 -24.23 -199.39
N SER A 19 5.95 -24.39 -200.70
CA SER A 19 5.03 -25.14 -201.62
C SER A 19 5.61 -25.52 -203.00
N LEU A 20 5.05 -26.57 -203.65
CA LEU A 20 5.17 -26.94 -205.09
C LEU A 20 6.56 -27.48 -205.55
N PRO A 21 6.73 -28.15 -206.73
CA PRO A 21 5.87 -28.17 -207.93
C PRO A 21 5.53 -29.56 -208.56
N GLN A 22 5.20 -29.57 -209.85
CA GLN A 22 4.39 -30.50 -210.67
C GLN A 22 5.20 -31.20 -211.80
N ALA A 23 4.85 -32.43 -212.23
CA ALA A 23 5.40 -33.03 -213.47
C ALA A 23 4.54 -34.13 -214.16
N SER A 24 4.23 -33.90 -215.45
CA SER A 24 4.09 -34.85 -216.61
C SER A 24 3.20 -36.12 -216.60
N GLN A 25 2.50 -36.32 -217.73
CA GLN A 25 1.74 -37.52 -218.15
C GLN A 25 2.62 -38.56 -218.88
N LYS A 26 2.11 -39.80 -219.07
CA LYS A 26 2.22 -40.55 -220.34
C LYS A 26 1.29 -41.76 -220.44
N ASP A 27 0.64 -41.94 -221.59
CA ASP A 27 -0.13 -43.12 -221.95
C ASP A 27 0.76 -44.27 -222.44
N VAL A 28 0.42 -45.51 -222.04
CA VAL A 28 0.67 -46.76 -222.78
C VAL A 28 -0.51 -47.69 -222.52
N GLU A 29 -0.96 -48.43 -223.53
CA GLU A 29 -2.20 -49.21 -223.49
C GLU A 29 -2.26 -50.27 -222.37
N VAL A 30 -3.34 -50.27 -221.60
CA VAL A 30 -3.67 -51.33 -220.64
C VAL A 30 -4.73 -52.24 -221.25
N THR A 31 -4.36 -53.47 -221.59
CA THR A 31 -5.35 -54.50 -221.92
C THR A 31 -6.26 -54.76 -220.71
N GLN A 32 -7.57 -54.83 -220.97
CA GLN A 32 -8.63 -54.58 -219.98
C GLN A 32 -8.60 -55.48 -218.73
N ASP A 33 -8.01 -56.68 -218.84
CA ASP A 33 -7.85 -57.65 -217.76
C ASP A 33 -6.78 -57.23 -216.70
N MET A 34 -5.74 -56.48 -217.09
CA MET A 34 -4.68 -56.09 -216.15
C MET A 34 -5.12 -54.94 -215.22
N HIS A 35 -5.91 -53.98 -215.72
CA HIS A 35 -6.42 -52.88 -214.90
C HIS A 35 -7.31 -53.38 -213.75
N LEU A 36 -8.15 -54.38 -214.01
CA LEU A 36 -9.05 -54.97 -213.02
C LEU A 36 -8.29 -55.68 -211.89
N LYS A 37 -7.20 -56.38 -212.25
CA LYS A 37 -6.32 -57.09 -211.30
C LYS A 37 -5.55 -56.11 -210.41
N MET A 38 -5.00 -55.03 -210.98
CA MET A 38 -4.36 -53.95 -210.19
C MET A 38 -5.38 -53.25 -209.29
N SER A 39 -6.56 -52.90 -209.79
CA SER A 39 -7.61 -52.21 -209.02
C SER A 39 -8.06 -53.02 -207.80
N LYS A 40 -8.23 -54.34 -207.94
CA LYS A 40 -8.51 -55.23 -206.79
C LYS A 40 -7.36 -55.28 -205.79
N LYS A 41 -6.10 -55.28 -206.25
CA LYS A 41 -4.91 -55.27 -205.37
C LYS A 41 -4.80 -53.96 -204.58
N ILE A 42 -5.02 -52.82 -205.25
CA ILE A 42 -5.07 -51.48 -204.63
C ILE A 42 -6.20 -51.39 -203.60
N ALA A 43 -7.40 -51.86 -203.93
CA ALA A 43 -8.52 -51.88 -203.00
C ALA A 43 -8.27 -52.77 -201.76
N GLN A 44 -7.63 -53.94 -201.93
CA GLN A 44 -7.21 -54.78 -200.80
C GLN A 44 -6.15 -54.07 -199.94
N LEU A 45 -5.11 -53.49 -200.54
CA LEU A 45 -4.08 -52.74 -199.81
C LEU A 45 -4.68 -51.54 -199.07
N THR A 46 -5.56 -50.77 -199.71
CA THR A 46 -6.24 -49.62 -199.10
C THR A 46 -7.09 -50.04 -197.91
N LYS A 47 -7.81 -51.16 -198.00
CA LYS A 47 -8.60 -51.70 -196.87
C LYS A 47 -7.71 -52.17 -195.71
N VAL A 48 -6.56 -52.78 -196.00
CA VAL A 48 -5.58 -53.21 -194.98
C VAL A 48 -4.89 -52.01 -194.33
N ILE A 49 -4.51 -50.98 -195.11
CA ILE A 49 -3.94 -49.73 -194.59
C ILE A 49 -4.96 -49.00 -193.73
N TYR A 50 -6.22 -48.89 -194.15
CA TYR A 50 -7.26 -48.26 -193.33
C TYR A 50 -7.46 -49.02 -192.01
N ALA A 51 -7.56 -50.36 -192.04
CA ALA A 51 -7.70 -51.17 -190.83
C ALA A 51 -6.47 -51.12 -189.90
N LEU A 52 -5.27 -50.97 -190.45
CA LEU A 52 -4.04 -50.75 -189.67
C LEU A 52 -4.01 -49.35 -189.06
N ASN A 53 -4.35 -48.31 -189.82
CA ASN A 53 -4.38 -46.94 -189.32
C ASN A 53 -5.45 -46.79 -188.23
N THR A 54 -6.70 -47.21 -188.45
CA THR A 54 -7.74 -47.16 -187.42
C THR A 54 -7.32 -47.91 -186.16
N LYS A 55 -6.64 -49.06 -186.28
CA LYS A 55 -6.12 -49.78 -185.12
C LYS A 55 -4.92 -49.09 -184.45
N ASN A 56 -4.15 -48.29 -185.18
CA ASN A 56 -3.09 -47.47 -184.61
C ASN A 56 -3.67 -46.23 -183.91
N ASP A 57 -4.66 -45.58 -184.51
CA ASP A 57 -5.44 -44.49 -183.91
C ASP A 57 -6.12 -44.96 -182.61
N GLU A 58 -6.73 -46.16 -182.62
CA GLU A 58 -7.28 -46.84 -181.42
C GLU A 58 -6.19 -47.08 -180.35
N ASN A 59 -5.02 -47.59 -180.74
CA ASN A 59 -3.90 -47.79 -179.80
C ASN A 59 -3.36 -46.48 -179.23
N ASP A 60 -3.26 -45.41 -180.03
CA ASP A 60 -2.77 -44.10 -179.60
C ASP A 60 -3.77 -43.41 -178.67
N VAL A 61 -5.08 -43.59 -178.89
CA VAL A 61 -6.14 -43.16 -177.96
C VAL A 61 -6.06 -43.94 -176.63
N VAL A 62 -5.87 -45.26 -176.67
CA VAL A 62 -5.68 -46.07 -175.45
C VAL A 62 -4.41 -45.65 -174.69
N LEU A 63 -3.29 -45.45 -175.41
CA LEU A 63 -2.05 -44.94 -174.84
C LEU A 63 -2.19 -43.54 -174.24
N GLN A 64 -3.03 -42.67 -174.81
CA GLN A 64 -3.29 -41.37 -174.23
C GLN A 64 -4.13 -41.47 -172.96
N THR A 65 -5.26 -42.19 -172.99
CA THR A 65 -6.09 -42.37 -171.77
C THR A 65 -5.33 -43.04 -170.62
N LEU A 66 -4.36 -43.93 -170.91
CA LEU A 66 -3.50 -44.53 -169.88
C LEU A 66 -2.50 -43.51 -169.28
N LYS A 67 -1.96 -42.57 -170.08
CA LYS A 67 -1.14 -41.47 -169.55
C LYS A 67 -1.98 -40.54 -168.69
N ASP A 68 -3.16 -40.15 -169.18
CA ASP A 68 -4.07 -39.23 -168.51
C ASP A 68 -4.45 -39.81 -167.13
N GLN A 69 -4.77 -41.11 -167.06
CA GLN A 69 -5.02 -41.84 -165.80
C GLN A 69 -3.82 -41.84 -164.86
N HIS A 70 -2.61 -42.15 -165.34
CA HIS A 70 -1.41 -42.12 -164.49
C HIS A 70 -1.05 -40.70 -164.03
N GLU A 71 -1.36 -39.67 -164.82
CA GLU A 71 -1.14 -38.28 -164.43
C GLU A 71 -2.17 -37.82 -163.37
N GLU A 72 -3.42 -38.29 -163.44
CA GLU A 72 -4.42 -38.15 -162.35
C GLU A 72 -3.98 -38.89 -161.08
N GLU A 73 -3.51 -40.14 -161.17
CA GLU A 73 -2.98 -40.91 -160.02
C GLU A 73 -1.80 -40.18 -159.34
N ILE A 74 -0.85 -39.66 -160.12
CA ILE A 74 0.28 -38.88 -159.63
C ILE A 74 -0.20 -37.61 -158.91
N GLN A 75 -1.15 -36.87 -159.51
CA GLN A 75 -1.72 -35.67 -158.87
C GLN A 75 -2.44 -36.00 -157.56
N GLN A 76 -3.19 -37.11 -157.51
CA GLN A 76 -3.89 -37.53 -156.28
C GLN A 76 -2.90 -37.95 -155.17
N ILE A 77 -1.82 -38.66 -155.51
CA ILE A 77 -0.74 -39.01 -154.57
C ILE A 77 -0.03 -37.76 -154.05
N LEU A 78 0.24 -36.78 -154.92
CA LEU A 78 0.84 -35.50 -154.53
C LEU A 78 -0.08 -34.70 -153.59
N ALA A 79 -1.38 -34.64 -153.89
CA ALA A 79 -2.36 -33.96 -153.04
C ALA A 79 -2.46 -34.62 -151.64
N ASP A 80 -2.52 -35.95 -151.56
CA ASP A 80 -2.65 -36.66 -150.28
C ASP A 80 -1.34 -36.69 -149.47
N THR A 81 -0.17 -36.70 -150.12
CA THR A 81 1.10 -36.49 -149.42
C THR A 81 1.23 -35.06 -148.90
N GLN A 82 0.81 -34.04 -149.65
CA GLN A 82 0.80 -32.65 -149.20
C GLN A 82 -0.16 -32.43 -148.00
N LYS A 83 -1.35 -33.06 -148.00
CA LYS A 83 -2.27 -33.08 -146.84
C LYS A 83 -1.61 -33.71 -145.61
N LYS A 84 -0.97 -34.88 -145.77
CA LYS A 84 -0.29 -35.59 -144.66
C LYS A 84 0.87 -34.77 -144.09
N VAL A 85 1.71 -34.18 -144.95
CA VAL A 85 2.81 -33.29 -144.53
C VAL A 85 2.26 -32.08 -143.75
N SER A 86 1.15 -31.49 -144.20
CA SER A 86 0.50 -30.37 -143.50
C SER A 86 -0.02 -30.77 -142.11
N LEU A 87 -0.66 -31.95 -141.99
CA LEU A 87 -1.12 -32.48 -140.70
C LEU A 87 0.05 -32.77 -139.73
N TYR A 88 1.13 -33.39 -140.22
CA TYR A 88 2.32 -33.62 -139.39
C TYR A 88 3.01 -32.33 -138.96
N LYS A 89 3.03 -31.30 -139.83
CA LYS A 89 3.57 -29.99 -139.47
C LYS A 89 2.73 -29.33 -138.37
N ASN A 90 1.42 -29.21 -138.55
CA ASN A 90 0.54 -28.61 -137.53
C ASN A 90 0.69 -29.30 -136.17
N ARG A 91 0.76 -30.63 -136.15
CA ARG A 91 0.97 -31.40 -134.92
C ARG A 91 2.36 -31.21 -134.29
N LEU A 92 3.39 -30.93 -135.08
CA LEU A 92 4.73 -30.58 -134.59
C LEU A 92 4.77 -29.16 -133.99
N ASP A 93 4.05 -28.22 -134.62
CA ASP A 93 3.88 -26.87 -134.11
C ASP A 93 3.07 -26.87 -132.79
N GLU A 94 2.00 -27.69 -132.69
CA GLU A 94 1.26 -27.95 -131.44
C GLU A 94 2.14 -28.54 -130.32
N GLU A 95 2.97 -29.54 -130.64
CA GLU A 95 3.99 -30.10 -129.71
C GLU A 95 4.98 -29.03 -129.23
N SER A 96 5.39 -28.12 -130.13
CA SER A 96 6.29 -27.00 -129.80
C SER A 96 5.67 -26.04 -128.79
N ASP A 97 4.40 -25.66 -128.98
CA ASP A 97 3.71 -24.73 -128.08
C ASP A 97 3.31 -25.38 -126.74
N GLN A 98 2.99 -26.68 -126.73
CA GLN A 98 2.83 -27.43 -125.49
C GLN A 98 4.13 -27.48 -124.68
N ARG A 99 5.28 -27.71 -125.31
CA ARG A 99 6.60 -27.70 -124.65
C ARG A 99 6.92 -26.34 -124.02
N LYS A 100 6.76 -25.23 -124.77
CA LYS A 100 6.93 -23.86 -124.25
C LYS A 100 6.02 -23.59 -123.05
N THR A 101 4.77 -24.07 -123.10
CA THR A 101 3.81 -23.94 -122.00
C THR A 101 4.24 -24.72 -120.76
N ILE A 102 4.75 -25.95 -120.94
CA ILE A 102 5.28 -26.77 -119.84
C ILE A 102 6.52 -26.12 -119.22
N GLU A 103 7.46 -25.60 -120.03
CA GLU A 103 8.66 -24.89 -119.55
C GLU A 103 8.28 -23.63 -118.74
N ALA A 104 7.33 -22.83 -119.22
CA ALA A 104 6.82 -21.66 -118.50
C ALA A 104 6.13 -22.02 -117.17
N LEU A 105 5.37 -23.12 -117.13
CA LEU A 105 4.77 -23.63 -115.90
C LEU A 105 5.83 -24.17 -114.92
N GLN A 106 6.86 -24.85 -115.41
CA GLN A 106 7.98 -25.33 -114.58
C GLN A 106 8.78 -24.17 -113.98
N ALA A 107 9.09 -23.14 -114.76
CA ALA A 107 9.74 -21.93 -114.27
C ALA A 107 8.93 -21.28 -113.13
N ARG A 108 7.62 -21.10 -113.33
CA ARG A 108 6.72 -20.52 -112.32
C ARG A 108 6.57 -21.38 -111.06
N ILE A 109 6.68 -22.70 -111.18
CA ILE A 109 6.73 -23.61 -110.01
C ILE A 109 8.04 -23.44 -109.23
N VAL A 110 9.16 -23.19 -109.90
CA VAL A 110 10.44 -22.87 -109.23
C VAL A 110 10.37 -21.52 -108.53
N GLU A 111 9.81 -20.50 -109.18
CA GLU A 111 9.57 -19.17 -108.58
C GLU A 111 8.72 -19.26 -107.31
N TYR A 112 7.57 -19.96 -107.35
CA TYR A 112 6.72 -20.12 -106.16
C TYR A 112 7.42 -20.91 -105.04
N LYS A 113 8.23 -21.92 -105.35
CA LYS A 113 9.03 -22.63 -104.34
C LYS A 113 10.10 -21.73 -103.71
N GLN A 114 10.73 -20.86 -104.49
CA GLN A 114 11.71 -19.90 -103.99
C GLN A 114 11.05 -18.81 -103.13
N GLN A 115 9.87 -18.34 -103.51
CA GLN A 115 9.06 -17.43 -102.69
C GLN A 115 8.63 -18.10 -101.37
N GLN A 116 8.15 -19.34 -101.42
CA GLN A 116 7.77 -20.10 -100.21
C GLN A 116 8.98 -20.26 -99.26
N SER A 117 10.14 -20.70 -99.77
CA SER A 117 11.37 -20.81 -98.97
C SER A 117 11.74 -19.47 -98.32
N SER A 118 11.66 -18.36 -99.06
CA SER A 118 11.96 -17.03 -98.52
C SER A 118 10.98 -16.60 -97.41
N ILE A 119 9.71 -16.97 -97.52
CA ILE A 119 8.70 -16.72 -96.47
C ILE A 119 8.97 -17.60 -95.24
N GLU A 120 9.33 -18.87 -95.42
CA GLU A 120 9.69 -19.79 -94.34
C GLU A 120 10.97 -19.35 -93.60
N ASP A 121 11.98 -18.84 -94.31
CA ASP A 121 13.18 -18.23 -93.75
C ASP A 121 12.87 -16.94 -92.96
N GLN A 122 12.04 -16.04 -93.53
CA GLN A 122 11.61 -14.81 -92.86
C GLN A 122 10.81 -15.11 -91.58
N PHE A 123 9.87 -16.06 -91.63
CA PHE A 123 9.10 -16.49 -90.48
C PHE A 123 10.00 -17.15 -89.42
N SER A 124 10.99 -17.94 -89.83
CA SER A 124 11.97 -18.56 -88.93
C SER A 124 12.85 -17.50 -88.25
N SER A 125 13.29 -16.47 -88.99
CA SER A 125 14.02 -15.31 -88.44
C SER A 125 13.18 -14.52 -87.44
N TYR A 126 11.90 -14.27 -87.74
CA TYR A 126 10.96 -13.61 -86.83
C TYR A 126 10.73 -14.43 -85.55
N LYS A 127 10.53 -15.76 -85.68
CA LYS A 127 10.36 -16.69 -84.56
C LYS A 127 11.64 -16.91 -83.72
N ALA A 128 12.81 -16.60 -84.27
CA ALA A 128 14.06 -16.51 -83.52
C ALA A 128 14.13 -15.20 -82.72
N LYS A 129 13.97 -14.05 -83.38
CA LYS A 129 13.98 -12.71 -82.76
C LYS A 129 12.94 -12.56 -81.65
N SER A 130 11.73 -13.08 -81.85
CA SER A 130 10.66 -13.07 -80.85
C SER A 130 11.00 -13.91 -79.61
N ARG A 131 11.72 -15.04 -79.77
CA ARG A 131 12.23 -15.82 -78.63
C ARG A 131 13.37 -15.10 -77.91
N GLU A 132 14.32 -14.54 -78.65
CA GLU A 132 15.42 -13.75 -78.10
C GLU A 132 14.91 -12.54 -77.29
N GLN A 133 13.87 -11.86 -77.78
CA GLN A 133 13.16 -10.80 -77.05
C GLN A 133 12.49 -11.33 -75.79
N GLN A 134 11.74 -12.45 -75.87
CA GLN A 134 11.07 -13.04 -74.71
C GLN A 134 12.07 -13.55 -73.65
N GLU A 135 13.23 -14.06 -74.06
CA GLU A 135 14.32 -14.50 -73.18
C GLU A 135 14.97 -13.30 -72.49
N LYS A 136 15.27 -12.22 -73.20
CA LYS A 136 15.77 -10.95 -72.62
C LYS A 136 14.76 -10.30 -71.68
N GLU A 137 13.48 -10.28 -72.03
CA GLU A 137 12.43 -9.81 -71.12
C GLU A 137 12.41 -10.65 -69.83
N ARG A 138 12.41 -11.98 -69.93
CA ARG A 138 12.49 -12.89 -68.78
C ARG A 138 13.74 -12.66 -67.94
N GLU A 139 14.89 -12.43 -68.56
CA GLU A 139 16.15 -12.10 -67.87
C GLU A 139 16.04 -10.77 -67.12
N THR A 140 15.50 -9.71 -67.74
CA THR A 140 15.28 -8.43 -67.03
C THR A 140 14.26 -8.53 -65.89
N TYR A 141 13.21 -9.35 -66.02
CA TYR A 141 12.29 -9.63 -64.93
C TYR A 141 12.93 -10.47 -63.82
N ALA A 142 13.77 -11.45 -64.16
CA ALA A 142 14.50 -12.26 -63.18
C ALA A 142 15.51 -11.41 -62.40
N ASN A 143 16.27 -10.56 -63.08
CA ASN A 143 17.21 -9.62 -62.45
C ASN A 143 16.45 -8.62 -61.56
N ARG A 144 15.35 -8.02 -62.04
CA ARG A 144 14.57 -7.09 -61.21
C ARG A 144 13.88 -7.76 -60.01
N LEU A 145 13.54 -9.05 -60.10
CA LEU A 145 13.07 -9.85 -58.96
C LEU A 145 14.20 -10.17 -57.99
N PHE A 146 15.42 -10.43 -58.48
CA PHE A 146 16.61 -10.61 -57.66
C PHE A 146 16.98 -9.31 -56.92
N ASP A 147 17.03 -8.18 -57.62
CA ASP A 147 17.32 -6.86 -57.04
C ASP A 147 16.30 -6.50 -55.95
N MET A 148 14.99 -6.62 -56.24
CA MET A 148 13.93 -6.34 -55.27
C MET A 148 13.94 -7.34 -54.08
N SER A 149 14.37 -8.58 -54.30
CA SER A 149 14.59 -9.56 -53.21
C SER A 149 15.80 -9.19 -52.35
N HIS A 150 16.88 -8.69 -52.98
CA HIS A 150 18.06 -8.19 -52.29
C HIS A 150 17.76 -6.92 -51.47
N GLU A 151 17.02 -5.97 -52.04
CA GLU A 151 16.51 -4.79 -51.33
C GLU A 151 15.69 -5.22 -50.10
N VAL A 152 14.72 -6.12 -50.25
CA VAL A 152 13.93 -6.65 -49.12
C VAL A 152 14.80 -7.35 -48.07
N LEU A 153 15.84 -8.08 -48.48
CA LEU A 153 16.81 -8.69 -47.55
C LEU A 153 17.67 -7.66 -46.81
N THR A 154 18.12 -6.60 -47.48
CA THR A 154 18.86 -5.50 -46.82
C THR A 154 17.99 -4.73 -45.84
N VAL A 155 16.77 -4.35 -46.24
CA VAL A 155 15.78 -3.69 -45.36
C VAL A 155 15.42 -4.57 -44.17
N LYS A 156 15.25 -5.88 -44.36
CA LYS A 156 15.02 -6.84 -43.26
C LYS A 156 16.21 -6.89 -42.29
N LYS A 157 17.44 -6.91 -42.79
CA LYS A 157 18.66 -6.86 -41.96
C LYS A 157 18.76 -5.54 -41.19
N ASP A 158 18.46 -4.40 -41.82
CA ASP A 158 18.49 -3.10 -41.16
C ASP A 158 17.42 -2.99 -40.06
N PHE A 159 16.23 -3.55 -40.27
CA PHE A 159 15.22 -3.69 -39.21
C PHE A 159 15.68 -4.62 -38.08
N GLU A 160 16.31 -5.75 -38.37
CA GLU A 160 16.89 -6.64 -37.36
C GLU A 160 17.99 -5.94 -36.54
N GLU A 161 18.85 -5.15 -37.18
CA GLU A 161 19.83 -4.31 -36.49
C GLU A 161 19.17 -3.20 -35.64
N GLN A 162 18.09 -2.56 -36.13
CA GLN A 162 17.35 -1.58 -35.33
C GLN A 162 16.69 -2.21 -34.11
N ILE A 163 16.11 -3.42 -34.24
CA ILE A 163 15.53 -4.19 -33.14
C ILE A 163 16.61 -4.59 -32.11
N GLN A 164 17.80 -5.00 -32.55
CA GLN A 164 18.94 -5.26 -31.66
C GLN A 164 19.41 -3.99 -30.95
N ARG A 165 19.55 -2.86 -31.67
CA ARG A 165 19.93 -1.55 -31.08
C ARG A 165 18.91 -1.12 -30.03
N PHE A 166 17.62 -1.18 -30.34
CA PHE A 166 16.52 -0.88 -29.39
C PHE A 166 16.52 -1.82 -28.18
N SER A 167 16.77 -3.11 -28.37
CA SER A 167 16.87 -4.08 -27.28
C SER A 167 18.04 -3.75 -26.34
N SER A 168 19.23 -3.45 -26.90
CA SER A 168 20.41 -3.03 -26.13
C SER A 168 20.24 -1.68 -25.42
N TRP A 169 19.35 -0.82 -25.91
CA TRP A 169 18.99 0.44 -25.27
C TRP A 169 18.01 0.20 -24.12
N ARG A 170 16.96 -0.61 -24.34
CA ARG A 170 16.03 -1.04 -23.30
C ARG A 170 16.74 -1.74 -22.14
N GLU A 171 17.71 -2.60 -22.43
CA GLU A 171 18.52 -3.28 -21.41
C GLU A 171 19.38 -2.29 -20.59
N ARG A 172 19.95 -1.26 -21.24
CA ARG A 172 20.65 -0.17 -20.54
C ARG A 172 19.73 0.65 -19.66
N ILE A 173 18.58 1.09 -20.18
CA ILE A 173 17.58 1.83 -19.38
C ILE A 173 17.08 0.99 -18.19
N LEU A 174 16.87 -0.31 -18.36
CA LEU A 174 16.51 -1.21 -17.26
C LEU A 174 17.64 -1.37 -16.23
N ALA A 175 18.90 -1.41 -16.66
CA ALA A 175 20.06 -1.44 -15.75
C ALA A 175 20.29 -0.11 -15.02
N GLU A 176 20.13 1.03 -15.71
CA GLU A 176 20.19 2.38 -15.14
C GLU A 176 19.05 2.62 -14.14
N HIS A 177 17.84 2.12 -14.44
CA HIS A 177 16.72 2.14 -13.50
C HIS A 177 16.95 1.20 -12.31
N ALA A 178 17.44 -0.02 -12.53
CA ALA A 178 17.73 -0.97 -11.45
C ALA A 178 18.84 -0.46 -10.51
N THR A 179 19.89 0.16 -11.04
CA THR A 179 20.94 0.80 -10.24
C THR A 179 20.43 2.04 -9.51
N SER A 180 19.62 2.89 -10.16
CA SER A 180 18.97 4.04 -9.50
C SER A 180 18.06 3.60 -8.34
N MET A 181 17.29 2.52 -8.53
CA MET A 181 16.44 1.95 -7.47
C MET A 181 17.25 1.30 -6.36
N ALA A 182 18.39 0.65 -6.66
CA ALA A 182 19.30 0.11 -5.66
C ALA A 182 19.99 1.22 -4.85
N GLU A 183 20.40 2.32 -5.49
CA GLU A 183 20.92 3.51 -4.82
C GLU A 183 19.86 4.18 -3.94
N LEU A 184 18.62 4.33 -4.42
CA LEU A 184 17.53 4.92 -3.64
C LEU A 184 17.15 4.02 -2.46
N GLY A 185 17.11 2.71 -2.64
CA GLY A 185 16.93 1.73 -1.57
C GLY A 185 18.06 1.75 -0.55
N SER A 186 19.31 1.88 -0.99
CA SER A 186 20.48 2.01 -0.10
C SER A 186 20.47 3.33 0.69
N LYS A 187 20.10 4.45 0.05
CA LYS A 187 19.89 5.74 0.72
C LYS A 187 18.79 5.63 1.77
N HIS A 188 17.60 5.12 1.39
CA HIS A 188 16.49 4.96 2.32
C HIS A 188 16.79 4.00 3.48
N GLN A 189 17.49 2.88 3.23
CA GLN A 189 17.93 1.98 4.31
C GLN A 189 18.92 2.68 5.25
N LYS A 190 19.84 3.48 4.70
CA LYS A 190 20.75 4.28 5.53
C LYS A 190 19.99 5.34 6.33
N ASP A 191 19.05 6.06 5.73
CA ASP A 191 18.23 7.07 6.41
C ASP A 191 17.41 6.42 7.55
N LEU A 192 16.89 5.19 7.34
CA LEU A 192 16.25 4.39 8.38
C LEU A 192 17.21 3.91 9.48
N GLU A 193 18.46 3.59 9.15
CA GLU A 193 19.47 3.19 10.12
C GLU A 193 20.02 4.39 10.92
N ASP A 194 20.19 5.55 10.28
CA ASP A 194 20.52 6.82 10.91
C ASP A 194 19.37 7.27 11.83
N LEU A 195 18.10 7.19 11.39
CA LEU A 195 16.90 7.43 12.23
C LEU A 195 16.82 6.46 13.42
N ARG A 196 17.04 5.15 13.20
CA ARG A 196 17.08 4.15 14.28
C ARG A 196 18.24 4.40 15.25
N SER A 197 19.38 4.91 14.77
CA SER A 197 20.50 5.28 15.63
C SER A 197 20.18 6.52 16.45
N PHE A 198 19.54 7.54 15.85
CA PHE A 198 19.09 8.74 16.54
C PHE A 198 18.06 8.40 17.62
N GLN A 199 17.06 7.57 17.29
CA GLN A 199 16.04 7.14 18.25
C GLN A 199 16.65 6.29 19.37
N ARG A 200 17.54 5.34 19.07
CA ARG A 200 18.28 4.60 20.12
C ARG A 200 19.10 5.52 21.02
N ASN A 201 19.82 6.49 20.46
CA ASN A 201 20.58 7.47 21.25
C ASN A 201 19.64 8.32 22.12
N GLN A 202 18.46 8.69 21.61
CA GLN A 202 17.44 9.41 22.38
C GLN A 202 16.88 8.54 23.52
N ASP A 203 16.49 7.30 23.23
CA ASP A 203 16.01 6.32 24.20
C ASP A 203 17.08 6.01 25.26
N ASP A 204 18.35 5.85 24.88
CA ASP A 204 19.48 5.66 25.79
C ASP A 204 19.70 6.91 26.68
N THR A 205 19.59 8.13 26.14
CA THR A 205 19.68 9.34 26.97
C THR A 205 18.47 9.52 27.90
N TRP A 206 17.29 9.00 27.53
CA TRP A 206 16.10 8.98 28.37
C TRP A 206 16.22 7.92 29.47
N LEU A 207 16.61 6.69 29.14
CA LEU A 207 16.94 5.61 30.09
C LEU A 207 18.01 6.06 31.09
N ASN A 208 19.07 6.74 30.64
CA ASN A 208 20.10 7.31 31.52
C ASN A 208 19.60 8.48 32.39
N GLN A 209 18.49 9.14 32.04
CA GLN A 209 17.83 10.13 32.89
C GLN A 209 16.88 9.47 33.90
N CYS A 210 16.07 8.50 33.45
CA CYS A 210 15.23 7.67 34.31
C CYS A 210 16.06 6.95 35.38
N ALA A 211 17.15 6.27 35.01
CA ALA A 211 18.07 5.63 35.96
C ALA A 211 18.61 6.62 37.01
N LYS A 212 19.03 7.83 36.59
CA LYS A 212 19.49 8.89 37.53
C LYS A 212 18.40 9.50 38.40
N ILE A 213 17.13 9.28 38.07
CA ILE A 213 15.97 9.68 38.88
C ILE A 213 15.59 8.53 39.83
N GLU A 214 15.57 7.30 39.34
CA GLU A 214 15.39 6.08 40.12
C GLU A 214 16.46 5.90 41.18
N ASP A 215 17.74 6.11 40.85
CA ASP A 215 18.86 6.04 41.81
C ASP A 215 18.67 7.08 42.92
N LYS A 216 18.30 8.33 42.59
CA LYS A 216 18.02 9.37 43.59
C LYS A 216 16.84 9.00 44.49
N PHE A 217 15.77 8.45 43.94
CA PHE A 217 14.64 7.97 44.75
C PHE A 217 15.00 6.72 45.56
N ARG A 218 15.88 5.84 45.04
CA ARG A 218 16.39 4.67 45.75
C ARG A 218 17.25 5.09 46.94
N ASP A 219 18.13 6.06 46.78
CA ASP A 219 18.94 6.65 47.85
C ASP A 219 18.07 7.34 48.91
N GLN A 220 17.04 8.08 48.50
CA GLN A 220 16.06 8.68 49.43
C GLN A 220 15.26 7.60 50.19
N ILE A 221 14.82 6.54 49.51
CA ILE A 221 14.11 5.41 50.13
C ILE A 221 15.04 4.63 51.07
N LEU A 222 16.32 4.49 50.75
CA LEU A 222 17.32 3.85 51.62
C LEU A 222 17.58 4.70 52.87
N GLY A 223 17.81 6.01 52.73
CA GLY A 223 17.97 6.93 53.87
C GLY A 223 16.72 7.01 54.77
N LEU A 224 15.52 6.99 54.18
CA LEU A 224 14.26 6.91 54.94
C LEU A 224 14.09 5.55 55.64
N LYS A 225 14.50 4.45 55.02
CA LYS A 225 14.50 3.12 55.68
C LYS A 225 15.49 3.08 56.85
N GLU A 226 16.69 3.63 56.68
CA GLU A 226 17.71 3.71 57.73
C GLU A 226 17.24 4.57 58.91
N GLN A 227 16.55 5.69 58.65
CA GLN A 227 15.89 6.50 59.69
C GLN A 227 14.74 5.75 60.38
N ILE A 228 13.93 5.00 59.64
CA ILE A 228 12.88 4.15 60.23
C ILE A 228 13.50 3.04 61.09
N GLU A 229 14.58 2.41 60.65
CA GLU A 229 15.29 1.37 61.39
C GLU A 229 15.95 1.92 62.66
N GLN A 230 16.56 3.11 62.60
CA GLN A 230 17.07 3.84 63.77
C GLN A 230 15.95 4.14 64.78
N LEU A 231 14.84 4.76 64.34
CA LEU A 231 13.68 5.05 65.20
C LEU A 231 13.01 3.78 65.76
N GLN A 232 13.04 2.68 65.02
CA GLN A 232 12.47 1.41 65.45
C GLN A 232 13.38 0.68 66.46
N ASN A 233 14.70 0.82 66.33
CA ASN A 233 15.68 0.36 67.32
C ASN A 233 15.62 1.22 68.60
N GLU A 234 15.54 2.55 68.49
CA GLU A 234 15.31 3.45 69.65
C GLU A 234 14.01 3.09 70.38
N LYS A 235 12.92 2.86 69.63
CA LYS A 235 11.65 2.38 70.17
C LYS A 235 11.81 1.03 70.88
N SER A 236 12.56 0.09 70.29
CA SER A 236 12.80 -1.24 70.88
C SER A 236 13.54 -1.11 72.22
N MET A 237 14.66 -0.38 72.24
CA MET A 237 15.45 -0.12 73.46
C MET A 237 14.62 0.57 74.54
N LEU A 238 13.79 1.54 74.17
CA LEU A 238 12.90 2.24 75.10
C LEU A 238 11.79 1.32 75.63
N THR A 239 11.22 0.44 74.80
CA THR A 239 10.26 -0.57 75.29
C THR A 239 10.91 -1.60 76.21
N GLU A 240 12.16 -2.00 75.96
CA GLU A 240 12.88 -2.98 76.77
C GLU A 240 13.30 -2.42 78.14
N ASP A 241 13.78 -1.16 78.18
CA ASP A 241 14.00 -0.43 79.43
C ASP A 241 12.69 -0.23 80.22
N HIS A 242 11.57 0.04 79.53
CA HIS A 242 10.25 0.08 80.16
C HIS A 242 9.77 -1.28 80.68
N THR A 243 9.97 -2.40 79.97
CA THR A 243 9.59 -3.73 80.49
C THR A 243 10.46 -4.12 81.68
N VAL A 244 11.79 -3.92 81.62
CA VAL A 244 12.69 -4.18 82.75
C VAL A 244 12.33 -3.33 83.98
N LYS A 245 11.85 -2.09 83.80
CA LYS A 245 11.33 -1.25 84.88
C LYS A 245 10.00 -1.77 85.44
N MET A 246 9.10 -2.25 84.60
CA MET A 246 7.83 -2.85 85.02
C MET A 246 8.03 -4.18 85.76
N GLU A 247 8.92 -5.05 85.28
CA GLU A 247 9.27 -6.33 85.93
C GLU A 247 9.87 -6.11 87.32
N LYS A 248 10.79 -5.14 87.46
CA LYS A 248 11.36 -4.75 88.77
C LYS A 248 10.30 -4.24 89.74
N ALA A 249 9.32 -3.48 89.24
CA ALA A 249 8.18 -3.02 90.06
C ALA A 249 7.22 -4.16 90.42
N GLN A 250 6.93 -5.07 89.48
CA GLN A 250 6.08 -6.23 89.72
C GLN A 250 6.70 -7.17 90.76
N ALA A 251 7.98 -7.52 90.62
CA ALA A 251 8.70 -8.38 91.58
C ALA A 251 8.77 -7.76 92.99
N PHE A 252 8.80 -6.42 93.10
CA PHE A 252 8.71 -5.74 94.39
C PHE A 252 7.33 -5.94 95.03
N TYR A 253 6.24 -5.70 94.28
CA TYR A 253 4.87 -5.85 94.80
C TYR A 253 4.47 -7.31 95.04
N GLU A 254 4.95 -8.26 94.23
CA GLU A 254 4.74 -9.69 94.47
C GLU A 254 5.39 -10.12 95.80
N LYS A 255 6.63 -9.68 96.07
CA LYS A 255 7.32 -9.96 97.34
C LYS A 255 6.64 -9.32 98.56
N GLU A 256 6.05 -8.12 98.40
CA GLU A 256 5.23 -7.48 99.44
C GLU A 256 3.93 -8.26 99.69
N LEU A 257 3.25 -8.71 98.63
CA LEU A 257 2.04 -9.54 98.70
C LEU A 257 2.30 -10.92 99.31
N GLU A 258 3.44 -11.55 99.03
CA GLU A 258 3.83 -12.82 99.63
C GLU A 258 4.10 -12.69 101.14
N ALA A 259 4.79 -11.63 101.57
CA ALA A 259 5.01 -11.35 102.98
C ALA A 259 3.68 -11.15 103.74
N LEU A 260 2.75 -10.39 103.15
CA LEU A 260 1.40 -10.20 103.70
C LEU A 260 0.61 -11.52 103.76
N ARG A 261 0.60 -12.31 102.68
CA ARG A 261 -0.06 -13.63 102.62
C ARG A 261 0.50 -14.60 103.68
N HIS A 262 1.81 -14.64 103.86
CA HIS A 262 2.45 -15.51 104.85
C HIS A 262 2.05 -15.11 106.28
N SER A 263 2.08 -13.81 106.60
CA SER A 263 1.64 -13.30 107.90
C SER A 263 0.16 -13.60 108.18
N GLN A 264 -0.71 -13.44 107.18
CA GLN A 264 -2.15 -13.66 107.33
C GLN A 264 -2.50 -15.16 107.44
N SER A 265 -1.81 -16.01 106.68
CA SER A 265 -1.95 -17.47 106.74
C SER A 265 -1.55 -18.04 108.11
N GLN A 266 -0.43 -17.59 108.69
CA GLN A 266 -0.03 -18.03 110.04
C GLN A 266 -1.02 -17.61 111.14
N GLY A 267 -1.70 -16.47 110.99
CA GLY A 267 -2.76 -16.02 111.89
C GLY A 267 -3.97 -16.97 111.86
N HIS A 268 -4.60 -17.07 110.70
CA HIS A 268 -5.81 -17.89 110.52
C HIS A 268 -5.57 -19.38 110.78
N SER A 269 -4.35 -19.90 110.54
CA SER A 269 -4.01 -21.30 110.86
C SER A 269 -4.05 -21.60 112.36
N LYS A 270 -3.91 -20.60 113.24
CA LYS A 270 -4.06 -20.78 114.70
C LYS A 270 -5.52 -20.72 115.10
N GLU A 271 -6.26 -19.71 114.65
CA GLU A 271 -7.70 -19.56 114.90
C GLU A 271 -8.50 -20.81 114.48
N VAL A 272 -8.21 -21.35 113.29
CA VAL A 272 -8.84 -22.58 112.76
C VAL A 272 -8.48 -23.81 113.60
N ALA A 273 -7.28 -23.88 114.19
CA ALA A 273 -6.86 -25.01 115.03
C ALA A 273 -7.59 -25.01 116.39
N ASP A 274 -7.85 -23.84 116.97
CA ASP A 274 -8.56 -23.74 118.24
C ASP A 274 -10.09 -23.84 118.08
N LEU A 275 -10.67 -23.26 117.03
CA LEU A 275 -12.09 -23.44 116.68
C LEU A 275 -12.44 -24.92 116.42
N ARG A 276 -11.54 -25.70 115.81
CA ARG A 276 -11.73 -27.15 115.60
C ARG A 276 -11.90 -27.93 116.91
N LYS A 277 -11.12 -27.59 117.95
CA LYS A 277 -11.20 -28.28 119.26
C LYS A 277 -12.57 -28.09 119.91
N GLU A 278 -13.10 -26.86 119.87
CA GLU A 278 -14.42 -26.56 120.45
C GLU A 278 -15.57 -27.17 119.62
N ILE A 279 -15.44 -27.19 118.29
CA ILE A 279 -16.37 -27.90 117.39
C ILE A 279 -16.43 -29.41 117.71
N ASP A 280 -15.28 -30.06 117.89
CA ASP A 280 -15.24 -31.51 118.13
C ASP A 280 -15.73 -31.88 119.55
N ARG A 281 -15.60 -30.99 120.53
CA ARG A 281 -16.28 -31.08 121.82
C ARG A 281 -17.81 -30.99 121.66
N LEU A 282 -18.32 -29.94 121.00
CA LEU A 282 -19.76 -29.75 120.82
C LEU A 282 -20.44 -30.90 120.05
N LYS A 283 -19.75 -31.51 119.08
CA LYS A 283 -20.25 -32.71 118.38
C LYS A 283 -20.52 -33.89 119.32
N LEU A 284 -19.74 -34.06 120.38
CA LEU A 284 -19.93 -35.15 121.34
C LEU A 284 -21.25 -34.98 122.11
N ASP A 285 -21.51 -33.75 122.59
CA ASP A 285 -22.72 -33.37 123.32
C ASP A 285 -23.98 -33.50 122.42
N PHE A 286 -23.90 -33.00 121.17
CA PHE A 286 -24.99 -33.19 120.19
C PHE A 286 -25.23 -34.66 119.84
N SER A 287 -24.18 -35.49 119.75
CA SER A 287 -24.31 -36.93 119.50
C SER A 287 -24.98 -37.70 120.64
N SER A 288 -25.07 -37.14 121.85
CA SER A 288 -25.89 -37.72 122.92
C SER A 288 -27.37 -37.41 122.66
N SER A 289 -27.69 -36.13 122.44
CA SER A 289 -29.07 -35.64 122.28
C SER A 289 -29.79 -36.19 121.04
N ASP A 290 -29.09 -36.35 119.91
CA ASP A 290 -29.68 -36.86 118.66
C ASP A 290 -30.17 -38.31 118.78
N LYS A 291 -29.49 -39.15 119.59
CA LYS A 291 -29.93 -40.54 119.85
C LYS A 291 -31.25 -40.59 120.61
N GLU A 292 -31.45 -39.67 121.54
CA GLU A 292 -32.62 -39.63 122.42
C GLU A 292 -33.86 -39.07 121.69
N LEU A 293 -33.65 -38.15 120.74
CA LEU A 293 -34.70 -37.63 119.85
C LEU A 293 -35.15 -38.66 118.80
N ARG A 294 -34.24 -39.42 118.18
CA ARG A 294 -34.61 -40.48 117.20
C ARG A 294 -35.59 -41.50 117.79
N ALA A 295 -35.34 -41.94 119.03
CA ALA A 295 -36.22 -42.87 119.75
C ALA A 295 -37.62 -42.29 120.08
N GLN A 296 -37.88 -41.00 119.84
CA GLN A 296 -39.22 -40.40 119.86
C GLN A 296 -39.83 -40.33 118.46
N ILE A 297 -39.04 -39.99 117.44
CA ILE A 297 -39.49 -39.87 116.04
C ILE A 297 -40.02 -41.21 115.50
N ASP A 298 -39.32 -42.32 115.74
CA ASP A 298 -39.70 -43.65 115.22
C ASP A 298 -41.11 -44.09 115.67
N ARG A 299 -41.59 -43.58 116.81
CA ARG A 299 -42.94 -43.86 117.34
C ARG A 299 -44.05 -43.06 116.65
N LEU A 300 -43.72 -41.92 116.02
CA LEU A 300 -44.68 -41.09 115.29
C LEU A 300 -44.79 -41.50 113.82
N VAL A 301 -43.68 -41.93 113.20
CA VAL A 301 -43.66 -42.34 111.78
C VAL A 301 -44.63 -43.48 111.50
N HIS A 302 -44.72 -44.47 112.40
CA HIS A 302 -45.67 -45.59 112.26
C HIS A 302 -47.15 -45.17 112.27
N GLN A 303 -47.50 -43.99 112.82
CA GLN A 303 -48.90 -43.53 112.87
C GLN A 303 -49.35 -42.80 111.59
N LEU A 304 -48.42 -42.44 110.69
CA LEU A 304 -48.74 -41.78 109.43
C LEU A 304 -48.95 -42.78 108.27
N ALA A 305 -48.18 -43.87 108.25
CA ALA A 305 -48.24 -44.87 107.18
C ALA A 305 -49.66 -45.44 106.95
N ASP A 306 -50.36 -45.77 108.05
CA ASP A 306 -51.73 -46.30 108.03
C ASP A 306 -52.76 -45.35 107.37
N THR A 307 -52.42 -44.06 107.18
CA THR A 307 -53.33 -43.04 106.62
C THR A 307 -53.14 -42.76 105.13
N GLU A 308 -52.05 -43.24 104.51
CA GLU A 308 -51.78 -42.98 103.08
C GLU A 308 -52.43 -44.03 102.16
N ASP A 309 -52.55 -45.28 102.61
CA ASP A 309 -53.10 -46.40 101.82
C ASP A 309 -54.60 -46.25 101.47
N GLU A 310 -55.40 -45.57 102.29
CA GLU A 310 -56.82 -45.32 102.01
C GLU A 310 -57.03 -44.36 100.82
N LEU A 311 -56.06 -43.47 100.56
CA LEU A 311 -56.21 -42.40 99.55
C LEU A 311 -56.04 -42.92 98.12
N GLU A 312 -55.17 -43.91 97.90
CA GLU A 312 -54.78 -44.34 96.54
C GLU A 312 -55.84 -45.21 95.87
N GLN A 313 -56.61 -46.00 96.64
CA GLN A 313 -57.72 -46.82 96.10
C GLN A 313 -58.77 -45.97 95.36
N SER A 314 -59.04 -44.75 95.85
CA SER A 314 -60.00 -43.82 95.26
C SER A 314 -59.59 -43.31 93.87
N ARG A 315 -58.31 -43.39 93.49
CA ARG A 315 -57.81 -42.87 92.21
C ARG A 315 -57.94 -43.86 91.05
N GLN A 316 -58.01 -45.17 91.30
CA GLN A 316 -58.07 -46.17 90.22
C GLN A 316 -59.40 -46.18 89.47
N GLN A 317 -60.53 -45.89 90.14
CA GLN A 317 -61.87 -46.01 89.55
C GLN A 317 -62.15 -45.00 88.42
N LEU A 318 -61.48 -43.84 88.40
CA LEU A 318 -61.69 -42.81 87.37
C LEU A 318 -60.99 -43.09 86.02
N ARG A 319 -60.07 -44.07 85.95
CA ARG A 319 -59.30 -44.35 84.72
C ARG A 319 -59.95 -45.34 83.74
N SER A 320 -61.00 -46.05 84.15
CA SER A 320 -61.65 -47.08 83.32
C SER A 320 -62.57 -46.51 82.23
N LEU A 321 -63.32 -45.45 82.54
CA LEU A 321 -64.39 -44.90 81.67
C LEU A 321 -63.88 -44.11 80.45
N GLN A 322 -62.58 -43.89 80.30
CA GLN A 322 -62.01 -43.08 79.21
C GLN A 322 -61.51 -43.92 78.02
N ALA A 323 -61.72 -45.24 78.04
CA ALA A 323 -61.19 -46.19 77.04
C ALA A 323 -62.20 -46.65 75.97
N GLU A 324 -63.49 -46.35 76.09
CA GLU A 324 -64.53 -46.93 75.22
C GLU A 324 -64.80 -46.16 73.91
N LEU A 325 -64.17 -44.99 73.70
CA LEU A 325 -64.49 -44.09 72.59
C LEU A 325 -63.54 -44.16 71.37
N THR A 326 -62.87 -45.30 71.16
CA THR A 326 -61.98 -45.50 70.00
C THR A 326 -62.33 -46.76 69.20
N GLY A 327 -63.15 -46.61 68.14
CA GLY A 327 -63.34 -47.66 67.14
C GLY A 327 -64.51 -47.42 66.19
N LYS A 328 -64.33 -47.85 64.93
CA LYS A 328 -65.31 -47.91 63.82
C LYS A 328 -65.68 -46.57 63.15
N ASP A 329 -65.93 -46.52 61.83
CA ASP A 329 -65.75 -47.56 60.80
C ASP A 329 -65.41 -46.97 59.41
N SER A 330 -65.20 -47.85 58.42
CA SER A 330 -64.77 -47.50 57.05
C SER A 330 -65.69 -48.06 55.94
N ASN A 331 -65.54 -47.54 54.72
CA ASN A 331 -66.06 -48.01 53.42
C ASN A 331 -67.51 -47.63 52.99
N SER A 332 -67.61 -46.89 51.88
CA SER A 332 -68.49 -47.14 50.70
C SER A 332 -68.21 -46.05 49.65
N ASN A 333 -67.74 -46.24 48.41
CA ASN A 333 -67.57 -47.40 47.50
C ASN A 333 -68.69 -47.68 46.46
N GLU A 334 -69.47 -46.67 46.06
CA GLU A 334 -70.60 -46.81 45.12
C GLU A 334 -70.61 -45.77 43.96
N LEU A 335 -69.44 -45.41 43.39
CA LEU A 335 -69.39 -44.45 42.24
C LEU A 335 -68.27 -44.73 41.21
N MET A 336 -68.01 -46.02 40.92
CA MET A 336 -66.85 -46.46 40.14
C MET A 336 -67.21 -47.20 38.82
N LYS A 337 -68.40 -47.02 38.23
CA LYS A 337 -68.85 -47.95 37.15
C LYS A 337 -69.80 -47.47 36.05
N GLN A 338 -70.13 -46.18 35.93
CA GLN A 338 -71.15 -45.70 34.95
C GLN A 338 -70.61 -44.81 33.81
N LEU A 339 -69.29 -44.65 33.69
CA LEU A 339 -68.66 -43.79 32.66
C LEU A 339 -67.77 -44.55 31.65
N GLU A 340 -67.74 -45.89 31.72
CA GLU A 340 -66.97 -46.73 30.80
C GLU A 340 -67.76 -47.08 29.53
N ASP A 341 -69.04 -47.43 29.67
CA ASP A 341 -69.83 -48.06 28.60
C ASP A 341 -70.15 -47.13 27.41
N LEU A 342 -70.29 -45.82 27.63
CA LEU A 342 -70.67 -44.84 26.60
C LEU A 342 -69.54 -44.46 25.61
N ARG A 343 -68.36 -45.10 25.68
CA ARG A 343 -67.24 -44.86 24.74
C ARG A 343 -67.16 -45.88 23.60
N VAL A 344 -67.95 -46.95 23.62
CA VAL A 344 -67.85 -48.04 22.64
C VAL A 344 -68.72 -47.81 21.39
N GLU A 345 -69.88 -47.16 21.52
CA GLU A 345 -70.85 -46.96 20.42
C GLU A 345 -70.32 -46.12 19.24
N LEU A 346 -69.25 -45.34 19.42
CA LEU A 346 -68.72 -44.46 18.37
C LEU A 346 -67.99 -45.22 17.23
N LYS A 347 -67.77 -46.53 17.37
CA LYS A 347 -66.98 -47.33 16.42
C LYS A 347 -67.76 -47.81 15.20
N ASP A 348 -69.04 -48.15 15.39
CA ASP A 348 -69.87 -48.87 14.40
C ASP A 348 -70.38 -48.00 13.25
N LYS A 349 -70.21 -46.67 13.31
CA LYS A 349 -70.51 -45.79 12.17
C LYS A 349 -69.51 -45.88 11.02
N THR A 350 -68.33 -46.45 11.25
CA THR A 350 -67.22 -46.50 10.27
C THR A 350 -67.42 -47.57 9.19
N THR A 351 -68.18 -48.62 9.46
CA THR A 351 -68.39 -49.77 8.55
C THR A 351 -69.58 -49.61 7.59
N SER A 352 -70.31 -48.49 7.66
CA SER A 352 -71.51 -48.24 6.85
C SER A 352 -71.24 -47.63 5.47
N LEU A 353 -69.98 -47.34 5.11
CA LEU A 353 -69.60 -46.57 3.93
C LEU A 353 -68.91 -47.39 2.82
N GLN A 354 -69.07 -48.72 2.86
CA GLN A 354 -68.42 -49.67 1.94
C GLN A 354 -69.42 -50.48 1.08
N ASN A 355 -70.69 -50.03 1.03
CA ASN A 355 -71.80 -50.71 0.34
C ASN A 355 -72.36 -49.93 -0.88
N THR A 356 -71.75 -48.82 -1.28
CA THR A 356 -72.17 -48.02 -2.46
C THR A 356 -71.33 -48.30 -3.72
N GLU A 357 -70.54 -49.37 -3.71
CA GLU A 357 -69.62 -49.77 -4.80
C GLU A 357 -70.24 -50.81 -5.76
N THR A 358 -71.53 -51.14 -5.59
CA THR A 358 -72.21 -52.28 -6.23
C THR A 358 -73.35 -51.93 -7.18
N GLU A 359 -73.68 -50.64 -7.40
CA GLU A 359 -74.77 -50.22 -8.30
C GLU A 359 -74.37 -50.13 -9.80
N LEU A 360 -73.37 -50.91 -10.22
CA LEU A 360 -72.85 -50.98 -11.59
C LEU A 360 -73.74 -51.84 -12.55
N SER A 361 -75.06 -51.83 -12.36
CA SER A 361 -75.99 -52.74 -13.05
C SER A 361 -77.11 -52.07 -13.86
N GLY A 362 -77.27 -50.73 -13.81
CA GLY A 362 -78.36 -50.02 -14.51
C GLY A 362 -78.07 -49.59 -15.95
N SER A 363 -76.89 -49.01 -16.23
CA SER A 363 -76.65 -48.23 -17.46
C SER A 363 -76.21 -49.07 -18.68
N LYS A 364 -76.95 -50.14 -19.01
CA LYS A 364 -76.63 -51.06 -20.12
C LYS A 364 -77.73 -51.25 -21.17
N GLN A 365 -78.82 -50.47 -21.13
CA GLN A 365 -80.00 -50.65 -21.99
C GLN A 365 -80.31 -49.51 -22.98
N HIS A 366 -79.43 -48.51 -23.15
CA HIS A 366 -79.69 -47.43 -24.13
C HIS A 366 -79.21 -47.76 -25.56
N CYS A 367 -78.17 -48.59 -25.72
CA CYS A 367 -77.54 -48.89 -27.00
C CYS A 367 -78.28 -49.95 -27.86
N SER A 368 -79.61 -49.84 -27.98
CA SER A 368 -80.45 -50.84 -28.68
C SER A 368 -81.64 -50.25 -29.44
N TYR A 369 -81.68 -48.93 -29.67
CA TYR A 369 -82.82 -48.24 -30.30
C TYR A 369 -82.43 -47.30 -31.46
N LEU A 370 -81.18 -47.38 -31.93
CA LEU A 370 -80.62 -46.50 -32.98
C LEU A 370 -80.32 -47.21 -34.32
N ASP A 371 -80.30 -48.55 -34.36
CA ASP A 371 -80.04 -49.30 -35.60
C ASP A 371 -81.26 -49.34 -36.55
N ASP A 372 -82.49 -49.27 -36.03
CA ASP A 372 -83.72 -49.43 -36.82
C ASP A 372 -84.02 -48.28 -37.80
N GLU A 373 -83.43 -47.08 -37.61
CA GLU A 373 -83.61 -45.97 -38.56
C GLU A 373 -82.78 -46.13 -39.85
N LEU A 374 -81.68 -46.89 -39.81
CA LEU A 374 -80.74 -46.98 -40.93
C LEU A 374 -81.34 -47.74 -42.14
N MET A 375 -82.19 -48.74 -41.88
CA MET A 375 -82.76 -49.61 -42.92
C MET A 375 -83.68 -48.88 -43.92
N LYS A 376 -84.36 -47.80 -43.50
CA LYS A 376 -85.37 -47.13 -44.35
C LYS A 376 -84.79 -46.33 -45.53
N LYS A 377 -83.48 -46.00 -45.52
CA LYS A 377 -82.84 -45.25 -46.62
C LYS A 377 -82.44 -46.13 -47.82
N SER A 378 -82.41 -47.46 -47.66
CA SER A 378 -82.05 -48.38 -48.74
C SER A 378 -83.07 -48.41 -49.90
N SER A 379 -84.34 -48.10 -49.63
CA SER A 379 -85.44 -48.21 -50.60
C SER A 379 -85.36 -47.25 -51.78
N MET A 380 -84.47 -46.26 -51.74
CA MET A 380 -84.40 -45.16 -52.71
C MET A 380 -83.42 -45.40 -53.87
N LEU A 381 -82.73 -46.55 -53.89
CA LEU A 381 -81.74 -46.90 -54.92
C LEU A 381 -82.36 -47.54 -56.19
N GLY A 382 -83.49 -48.24 -56.08
CA GLY A 382 -84.04 -49.04 -57.18
C GLY A 382 -84.61 -48.23 -58.36
N GLU A 383 -84.96 -46.96 -58.16
CA GLU A 383 -85.53 -46.10 -59.21
C GLU A 383 -84.46 -45.56 -60.18
N LEU A 384 -83.17 -45.64 -59.82
CA LEU A 384 -82.06 -45.15 -60.65
C LEU A 384 -81.66 -46.11 -61.77
N GLU A 385 -81.89 -47.42 -61.63
CA GLU A 385 -81.46 -48.43 -62.61
C GLU A 385 -82.27 -48.35 -63.93
N ALA A 386 -83.55 -47.96 -63.87
CA ALA A 386 -84.40 -47.78 -65.05
C ALA A 386 -83.88 -46.69 -66.01
N HIS A 387 -83.18 -45.68 -65.50
CA HIS A 387 -82.58 -44.59 -66.29
C HIS A 387 -81.23 -44.99 -66.93
N ASN A 388 -80.66 -46.14 -66.58
CA ASN A 388 -79.38 -46.62 -67.12
C ASN A 388 -79.56 -47.24 -68.51
N LEU A 389 -80.54 -48.14 -68.66
CA LEU A 389 -80.84 -48.87 -69.91
C LEU A 389 -81.09 -47.95 -71.12
N GLN A 390 -81.67 -46.76 -70.91
CA GLN A 390 -81.91 -45.80 -71.99
C GLN A 390 -80.62 -45.10 -72.47
N LYS A 391 -79.57 -45.05 -71.64
CA LYS A 391 -78.27 -44.46 -72.02
C LYS A 391 -77.41 -45.41 -72.84
N GLU A 392 -77.51 -46.72 -72.61
CA GLU A 392 -76.72 -47.76 -73.30
C GLU A 392 -76.96 -47.77 -74.82
N SER A 393 -78.18 -47.46 -75.25
CA SER A 393 -78.53 -47.28 -76.68
C SER A 393 -77.75 -46.13 -77.34
N ILE A 394 -77.64 -44.99 -76.66
CA ILE A 394 -76.87 -43.83 -77.15
C ILE A 394 -75.37 -44.14 -77.10
N ILE A 395 -74.90 -44.80 -76.03
CA ILE A 395 -73.50 -45.22 -75.88
C ILE A 395 -73.06 -46.11 -77.06
N SER A 396 -73.89 -47.03 -77.56
CA SER A 396 -73.54 -47.87 -78.72
C SER A 396 -73.34 -47.08 -80.01
N SER A 397 -74.06 -45.97 -80.22
CA SER A 397 -73.83 -45.09 -81.37
C SER A 397 -72.51 -44.32 -81.24
N LEU A 398 -72.25 -43.76 -80.05
CA LEU A 398 -71.01 -43.05 -79.74
C LEU A 398 -69.78 -43.98 -79.75
N GLN A 399 -69.94 -45.27 -79.44
CA GLN A 399 -68.90 -46.29 -79.56
C GLN A 399 -68.40 -46.45 -81.00
N SER A 400 -69.28 -46.33 -82.00
CA SER A 400 -68.87 -46.44 -83.42
C SER A 400 -68.03 -45.24 -83.89
N GLU A 401 -68.30 -44.04 -83.36
CA GLU A 401 -67.48 -42.86 -83.61
C GLU A 401 -66.21 -42.86 -82.75
N LEU A 402 -66.28 -43.39 -81.52
CA LEU A 402 -65.12 -43.66 -80.67
C LEU A 402 -64.13 -44.60 -81.33
N GLU A 403 -64.55 -45.65 -82.04
CA GLU A 403 -63.62 -46.57 -82.73
C GLU A 403 -62.87 -45.90 -83.88
N LYS A 404 -63.52 -45.01 -84.63
CA LYS A 404 -62.87 -44.19 -85.68
C LYS A 404 -61.98 -43.11 -85.10
N LEU A 405 -62.37 -42.51 -83.97
CA LEU A 405 -61.53 -41.58 -83.23
C LEU A 405 -60.35 -42.31 -82.57
N LYS A 406 -60.52 -43.55 -82.09
CA LYS A 406 -59.47 -44.43 -81.57
C LYS A 406 -58.45 -44.78 -82.64
N GLU A 407 -58.83 -45.12 -83.88
CA GLU A 407 -57.82 -45.33 -84.95
C GLU A 407 -57.00 -44.06 -85.26
N ARG A 408 -57.59 -42.87 -85.10
CA ARG A 408 -56.86 -41.61 -85.22
C ARG A 408 -56.02 -41.30 -83.98
N LEU A 409 -56.51 -41.66 -82.80
CA LEU A 409 -55.81 -41.58 -81.52
C LEU A 409 -54.64 -42.55 -81.47
N THR A 410 -54.73 -43.79 -81.94
CA THR A 410 -53.61 -44.74 -81.93
C THR A 410 -52.51 -44.35 -82.91
N ARG A 411 -52.82 -43.66 -84.02
CA ARG A 411 -51.80 -43.02 -84.86
C ARG A 411 -51.14 -41.83 -84.16
N LEU A 412 -51.93 -40.93 -83.59
CA LEU A 412 -51.41 -39.79 -82.84
C LEU A 412 -50.71 -40.20 -81.54
N ASP A 413 -51.05 -41.34 -80.95
CA ASP A 413 -50.41 -41.92 -79.77
C ASP A 413 -49.19 -42.77 -80.16
N ALA A 414 -49.11 -43.31 -81.38
CA ALA A 414 -47.87 -43.85 -81.93
C ALA A 414 -46.86 -42.72 -82.22
N GLU A 415 -47.31 -41.61 -82.80
CA GLU A 415 -46.49 -40.40 -83.00
C GLU A 415 -46.14 -39.72 -81.68
N ARG A 416 -47.07 -39.63 -80.71
CA ARG A 416 -46.74 -39.21 -79.35
C ARG A 416 -45.84 -40.22 -78.65
N SER A 417 -45.91 -41.52 -78.93
CA SER A 417 -45.00 -42.52 -78.32
C SER A 417 -43.60 -42.48 -78.93
N SER A 418 -43.45 -42.19 -80.22
CA SER A 418 -42.13 -41.95 -80.82
C SER A 418 -41.54 -40.62 -80.34
N LEU A 419 -42.33 -39.54 -80.30
CA LEU A 419 -41.89 -38.26 -79.73
C LEU A 419 -41.68 -38.32 -78.21
N HIS A 420 -42.46 -39.09 -77.46
CA HIS A 420 -42.29 -39.29 -76.02
C HIS A 420 -41.10 -40.17 -75.73
N SER A 421 -40.86 -41.26 -76.47
CA SER A 421 -39.62 -42.05 -76.31
C SER A 421 -38.37 -41.28 -76.75
N HIS A 422 -38.47 -40.40 -77.75
CA HIS A 422 -37.36 -39.50 -78.11
C HIS A 422 -37.14 -38.39 -77.05
N ALA A 423 -38.21 -37.80 -76.52
CA ALA A 423 -38.13 -36.86 -75.40
C ALA A 423 -37.69 -37.53 -74.09
N GLN A 424 -38.05 -38.79 -73.86
CA GLN A 424 -37.69 -39.58 -72.69
C GLN A 424 -36.26 -40.09 -72.77
N THR A 425 -35.74 -40.43 -73.96
CA THR A 425 -34.31 -40.71 -74.16
C THR A 425 -33.48 -39.44 -74.02
N LEU A 426 -33.88 -38.32 -74.64
CA LEU A 426 -33.21 -37.03 -74.44
C LEU A 426 -33.31 -36.54 -72.98
N SER A 427 -34.41 -36.86 -72.28
CA SER A 427 -34.57 -36.60 -70.84
C SER A 427 -33.79 -37.60 -69.97
N LEU A 428 -33.51 -38.81 -70.44
CA LEU A 428 -32.63 -39.78 -69.77
C LEU A 428 -31.17 -39.39 -69.93
N GLU A 429 -30.75 -38.87 -71.10
CA GLU A 429 -29.43 -38.28 -71.29
C GLU A 429 -29.27 -37.00 -70.47
N LYS A 430 -30.24 -36.10 -70.48
CA LYS A 430 -30.21 -34.91 -69.60
C LYS A 430 -30.31 -35.29 -68.12
N SER A 431 -31.03 -36.35 -67.78
CA SER A 431 -31.05 -36.89 -66.40
C SER A 431 -29.71 -37.50 -66.02
N SER A 432 -29.05 -38.26 -66.89
CA SER A 432 -27.75 -38.88 -66.59
C SER A 432 -26.60 -37.86 -66.58
N GLN A 433 -26.68 -36.82 -67.40
CA GLN A 433 -25.81 -35.64 -67.32
C GLN A 433 -26.07 -34.83 -66.05
N LEU A 434 -27.33 -34.59 -65.66
CA LEU A 434 -27.65 -33.96 -64.38
C LEU A 434 -27.29 -34.85 -63.18
N GLN A 435 -27.35 -36.17 -63.32
CA GLN A 435 -27.00 -37.12 -62.25
C GLN A 435 -25.49 -37.27 -62.10
N SER A 436 -24.72 -37.27 -63.19
CA SER A 436 -23.25 -37.23 -63.14
C SER A 436 -22.72 -35.87 -62.69
N LEU A 437 -23.36 -34.75 -63.06
CA LEU A 437 -23.05 -33.42 -62.50
C LEU A 437 -23.46 -33.31 -61.03
N ARG A 438 -24.60 -33.88 -60.62
CA ARG A 438 -24.98 -34.00 -59.20
C ARG A 438 -23.97 -34.85 -58.44
N GLN A 439 -23.59 -36.01 -58.97
CA GLN A 439 -22.62 -36.89 -58.31
C GLN A 439 -21.23 -36.24 -58.24
N ALA A 440 -20.75 -35.57 -59.30
CA ALA A 440 -19.52 -34.79 -59.24
C ALA A 440 -19.60 -33.60 -58.26
N LEU A 441 -20.78 -33.01 -58.04
CA LEU A 441 -21.00 -32.01 -56.99
C LEU A 441 -21.08 -32.65 -55.59
N GLU A 442 -21.69 -33.83 -55.46
CA GLU A 442 -21.78 -34.62 -54.23
C GLU A 442 -20.37 -35.04 -53.77
N ASP A 443 -19.60 -35.62 -54.69
CA ASP A 443 -18.19 -35.98 -54.53
C ASP A 443 -17.35 -34.74 -54.18
N MET A 444 -17.55 -33.60 -54.86
CA MET A 444 -16.90 -32.33 -54.50
C MET A 444 -17.32 -31.79 -53.13
N THR A 445 -18.57 -31.98 -52.70
CA THR A 445 -19.00 -31.63 -51.34
C THR A 445 -18.40 -32.58 -50.30
N VAL A 446 -18.25 -33.87 -50.61
CA VAL A 446 -17.58 -34.84 -49.72
C VAL A 446 -16.08 -34.58 -49.66
N GLU A 447 -15.41 -34.23 -50.76
CA GLU A 447 -14.02 -33.77 -50.75
C GLU A 447 -13.87 -32.48 -49.95
N LYS A 448 -14.78 -31.51 -50.13
CA LYS A 448 -14.78 -30.27 -49.35
C LYS A 448 -15.03 -30.53 -47.87
N GLU A 449 -15.97 -31.38 -47.50
CA GLU A 449 -16.27 -31.73 -46.11
C GLU A 449 -15.16 -32.56 -45.47
N THR A 450 -14.51 -33.46 -46.21
CA THR A 450 -13.35 -34.20 -45.67
C THR A 450 -12.10 -33.33 -45.56
N LEU A 451 -11.86 -32.39 -46.48
CA LEU A 451 -10.84 -31.34 -46.33
C LEU A 451 -11.16 -30.40 -45.15
N GLN A 452 -12.43 -30.01 -44.99
CA GLN A 452 -12.87 -29.19 -43.86
C GLN A 452 -12.65 -29.94 -42.54
N GLN A 453 -13.16 -31.17 -42.41
CA GLN A 453 -12.95 -32.02 -41.23
C GLN A 453 -11.46 -32.30 -40.98
N TRP A 454 -10.63 -32.43 -42.01
CA TRP A 454 -9.18 -32.57 -41.85
C TRP A 454 -8.57 -31.28 -41.31
N SER A 455 -8.94 -30.12 -41.84
CA SER A 455 -8.49 -28.82 -41.33
C SER A 455 -8.97 -28.54 -39.90
N GLU A 456 -10.21 -28.92 -39.56
CA GLU A 456 -10.77 -28.83 -38.21
C GLU A 456 -10.04 -29.77 -37.24
N LYS A 457 -9.70 -30.99 -37.68
CA LYS A 457 -8.86 -31.92 -36.90
C LYS A 457 -7.44 -31.40 -36.70
N GLN A 458 -6.82 -30.77 -37.71
CA GLN A 458 -5.51 -30.12 -37.57
C GLN A 458 -5.56 -28.91 -36.61
N ILE A 459 -6.59 -28.07 -36.74
CA ILE A 459 -6.84 -26.95 -35.82
C ILE A 459 -7.09 -27.46 -34.40
N GLN A 460 -7.81 -28.57 -34.23
CA GLN A 460 -8.03 -29.16 -32.91
C GLN A 460 -6.76 -29.79 -32.33
N SER A 461 -5.96 -30.52 -33.10
CA SER A 461 -4.67 -31.04 -32.60
C SER A 461 -3.71 -29.93 -32.22
N LEU A 462 -3.69 -28.81 -32.95
CA LEU A 462 -2.89 -27.63 -32.60
C LEU A 462 -3.42 -26.93 -31.34
N LYS A 463 -4.74 -26.88 -31.12
CA LYS A 463 -5.33 -26.40 -29.85
C LYS A 463 -4.98 -27.33 -28.69
N ASP A 464 -5.10 -28.64 -28.87
CA ASP A 464 -4.79 -29.64 -27.84
C ASP A 464 -3.29 -29.63 -27.49
N GLU A 465 -2.42 -29.42 -28.48
CA GLU A 465 -0.98 -29.25 -28.27
C GLU A 465 -0.64 -27.92 -27.60
N LEU A 466 -1.29 -26.81 -27.97
CA LEU A 466 -1.19 -25.54 -27.23
C LEU A 466 -1.63 -25.69 -25.77
N VAL A 467 -2.78 -26.31 -25.51
CA VAL A 467 -3.27 -26.59 -24.14
C VAL A 467 -2.29 -27.51 -23.38
N ARG A 468 -1.66 -28.47 -24.06
CA ARG A 468 -0.64 -29.34 -23.47
C ARG A 468 0.67 -28.60 -23.17
N LEU A 469 1.09 -27.66 -24.03
CA LEU A 469 2.25 -26.81 -23.82
C LEU A 469 2.02 -25.77 -22.72
N GLU A 470 0.84 -25.14 -22.68
CA GLU A 470 0.41 -24.29 -21.57
C GLU A 470 0.38 -25.07 -20.25
N LYS A 471 -0.16 -26.29 -20.25
CA LYS A 471 -0.20 -27.13 -19.05
C LYS A 471 1.20 -27.48 -18.57
N LYS A 472 2.11 -27.88 -19.47
CA LYS A 472 3.54 -28.07 -19.13
C LYS A 472 4.15 -26.79 -18.56
N LEU A 473 3.96 -25.64 -19.21
CA LEU A 473 4.52 -24.36 -18.75
C LEU A 473 3.98 -23.95 -17.38
N LYS A 474 2.69 -24.21 -17.10
CA LYS A 474 2.05 -24.02 -15.78
C LYS A 474 2.59 -25.01 -14.74
N GLU A 475 2.82 -26.27 -15.10
CA GLU A 475 3.42 -27.28 -14.22
C GLU A 475 4.90 -26.99 -13.91
N ASP A 476 5.69 -26.57 -14.90
CA ASP A 476 7.12 -26.29 -14.75
C ASP A 476 7.38 -24.95 -14.05
N SER A 477 6.57 -23.91 -14.31
CA SER A 477 6.60 -22.68 -13.49
C SER A 477 6.13 -22.92 -12.06
N ALA A 478 5.14 -23.80 -11.82
CA ALA A 478 4.75 -24.21 -10.47
C ALA A 478 5.86 -25.01 -9.75
N LYS A 479 6.60 -25.88 -10.46
CA LYS A 479 7.81 -26.53 -9.91
C LYS A 479 8.88 -25.51 -9.55
N GLN A 480 9.22 -24.60 -10.46
CA GLN A 480 10.22 -23.55 -10.22
C GLN A 480 9.82 -22.64 -9.03
N LEU A 481 8.55 -22.25 -8.93
CA LEU A 481 8.04 -21.49 -7.78
C LEU A 481 8.15 -22.29 -6.48
N LYS A 482 7.85 -23.59 -6.50
CA LYS A 482 7.98 -24.48 -5.35
C LYS A 482 9.44 -24.70 -4.95
N GLU A 483 10.35 -24.88 -5.90
CA GLU A 483 11.79 -24.99 -5.64
C GLU A 483 12.39 -23.69 -5.10
N ALA A 484 11.99 -22.53 -5.64
CA ALA A 484 12.38 -21.23 -5.10
C ALA A 484 11.84 -21.02 -3.68
N SER A 485 10.59 -21.43 -3.43
CA SER A 485 9.97 -21.39 -2.10
C SER A 485 10.66 -22.33 -1.10
N MET A 486 11.05 -23.55 -1.51
CA MET A 486 11.86 -24.44 -0.66
C MET A 486 13.23 -23.83 -0.38
N LYS A 487 13.98 -23.37 -1.40
CA LYS A 487 15.29 -22.72 -1.21
C LYS A 487 15.21 -21.48 -0.30
N HIS A 488 14.14 -20.70 -0.40
CA HIS A 488 13.91 -19.57 0.50
C HIS A 488 13.54 -20.01 1.93
N SER A 489 12.75 -21.07 2.09
CA SER A 489 12.44 -21.67 3.39
C SER A 489 13.68 -22.28 4.05
N GLU A 490 14.53 -22.98 3.29
CA GLU A 490 15.82 -23.54 3.71
C GLU A 490 16.80 -22.43 4.13
N ALA A 491 16.86 -21.33 3.37
CA ALA A 491 17.64 -20.15 3.73
C ALA A 491 17.13 -19.48 5.01
N LEU A 492 15.81 -19.28 5.14
CA LEU A 492 15.20 -18.72 6.37
C LEU A 492 15.38 -19.66 7.58
N GLU A 493 15.36 -20.97 7.39
CA GLU A 493 15.63 -21.94 8.45
C GLU A 493 17.12 -21.95 8.84
N HIS A 494 18.03 -21.79 7.88
CA HIS A 494 19.46 -21.60 8.13
C HIS A 494 19.77 -20.28 8.85
N GLU A 495 19.13 -19.17 8.46
CA GLU A 495 19.22 -17.88 9.16
C GLU A 495 18.64 -17.96 10.58
N ARG A 496 17.47 -18.59 10.76
CA ARG A 496 16.89 -18.84 12.09
C ARG A 496 17.79 -19.71 12.96
N LYS A 497 18.41 -20.74 12.38
CA LYS A 497 19.32 -21.64 13.09
C LYS A 497 20.61 -20.92 13.50
N THR A 498 21.26 -20.22 12.58
CA THR A 498 22.47 -19.43 12.88
C THR A 498 22.19 -18.29 13.87
N ALA A 499 21.02 -17.65 13.81
CA ALA A 499 20.58 -16.68 14.82
C ALA A 499 20.31 -17.34 16.19
N ALA A 500 19.72 -18.53 16.23
CA ALA A 500 19.50 -19.30 17.46
C ALA A 500 20.83 -19.79 18.08
N ASP A 501 21.76 -20.26 17.26
CA ASP A 501 23.11 -20.66 17.68
C ASP A 501 23.91 -19.45 18.19
N LEU A 502 23.80 -18.29 17.53
CA LEU A 502 24.39 -17.02 17.99
C LEU A 502 23.80 -16.58 19.32
N LEU A 503 22.46 -16.56 19.47
CA LEU A 503 21.76 -16.25 20.72
C LEU A 503 22.12 -17.23 21.84
N SER A 504 22.26 -18.53 21.53
CA SER A 504 22.74 -19.54 22.47
C SER A 504 24.16 -19.24 22.93
N SER A 505 25.07 -18.92 21.99
CA SER A 505 26.46 -18.55 22.32
C SER A 505 26.57 -17.26 23.14
N MET A 506 25.72 -16.27 22.89
CA MET A 506 25.64 -15.05 23.69
C MET A 506 25.05 -15.32 25.07
N LYS A 507 24.01 -16.17 25.17
CA LYS A 507 23.42 -16.57 26.45
C LYS A 507 24.43 -17.32 27.32
N ILE A 508 25.21 -18.24 26.73
CA ILE A 508 26.30 -18.94 27.41
C ILE A 508 27.34 -17.93 27.92
N LYS A 509 27.88 -17.07 27.05
CA LYS A 509 28.85 -16.03 27.45
C LYS A 509 28.33 -15.10 28.54
N LEU A 510 27.05 -14.70 28.48
CA LEU A 510 26.44 -13.86 29.50
C LEU A 510 26.27 -14.61 30.83
N THR A 511 25.94 -15.91 30.80
CA THR A 511 25.94 -16.74 32.03
C THR A 511 27.35 -16.97 32.58
N GLU A 512 28.36 -17.12 31.74
CA GLU A 512 29.77 -17.22 32.16
C GLU A 512 30.27 -15.92 32.79
N GLN A 513 29.95 -14.76 32.20
CA GLN A 513 30.25 -13.44 32.75
C GLN A 513 29.53 -13.19 34.08
N ASN A 514 28.23 -13.49 34.15
CA ASN A 514 27.47 -13.37 35.40
C ASN A 514 28.01 -14.33 36.48
N GLN A 515 28.41 -15.55 36.12
CA GLN A 515 29.01 -16.49 37.06
C GLN A 515 30.41 -16.02 37.52
N ALA A 516 31.19 -15.39 36.64
CA ALA A 516 32.48 -14.81 37.00
C ALA A 516 32.33 -13.61 37.96
N GLU A 517 31.38 -12.70 37.70
CA GLU A 517 31.04 -11.60 38.62
C GLU A 517 30.51 -12.14 39.96
N VAL A 518 29.63 -13.15 39.96
CA VAL A 518 29.16 -13.80 41.20
C VAL A 518 30.32 -14.47 41.96
N ASN A 519 31.24 -15.15 41.27
CA ASN A 519 32.43 -15.77 41.88
C ASN A 519 33.40 -14.73 42.47
N LYS A 520 33.51 -13.55 41.83
CA LYS A 520 34.27 -12.41 42.34
C LYS A 520 33.61 -11.78 43.58
N VAL A 521 32.32 -11.48 43.53
CA VAL A 521 31.56 -10.91 44.66
C VAL A 521 31.52 -11.88 45.85
N THR A 522 31.44 -13.19 45.62
CA THR A 522 31.53 -14.19 46.69
C THR A 522 32.93 -14.30 47.29
N THR A 523 34.00 -14.27 46.50
CA THR A 523 35.37 -14.26 47.04
C THR A 523 35.72 -12.97 47.79
N GLU A 524 35.26 -11.81 47.31
CA GLU A 524 35.35 -10.52 48.02
C GLU A 524 34.57 -10.57 49.35
N LYS A 525 33.35 -11.13 49.34
CA LYS A 525 32.52 -11.34 50.54
C LYS A 525 33.15 -12.30 51.55
N GLU A 526 33.76 -13.40 51.10
CA GLU A 526 34.46 -14.34 52.00
C GLU A 526 35.75 -13.73 52.57
N SER A 527 36.47 -12.90 51.81
CA SER A 527 37.60 -12.13 52.31
C SER A 527 37.18 -11.10 53.37
N LEU A 528 36.09 -10.34 53.11
CA LEU A 528 35.54 -9.39 54.08
C LEU A 528 35.03 -10.11 55.36
N ARG A 529 34.45 -11.30 55.23
CA ARG A 529 34.10 -12.15 56.39
C ARG A 529 35.32 -12.59 57.19
N GLN A 530 36.39 -13.02 56.53
CA GLN A 530 37.65 -13.40 57.21
C GLN A 530 38.27 -12.20 57.94
N GLN A 531 38.24 -11.01 57.34
CA GLN A 531 38.65 -9.76 57.99
C GLN A 531 37.77 -9.43 59.21
N LEU A 532 36.45 -9.59 59.09
CA LEU A 532 35.49 -9.38 60.20
C LEU A 532 35.71 -10.36 61.36
N GLU A 533 35.90 -11.65 61.09
CA GLU A 533 36.19 -12.65 62.15
C GLU A 533 37.59 -12.47 62.75
N HIS A 534 38.58 -12.03 61.97
CA HIS A 534 39.88 -11.64 62.52
C HIS A 534 39.73 -10.46 63.49
N VAL A 535 39.02 -9.40 63.11
CA VAL A 535 38.74 -8.23 63.97
C VAL A 535 37.91 -8.61 65.19
N LYS A 536 36.90 -9.49 65.07
CA LYS A 536 36.15 -10.02 66.23
C LYS A 536 37.05 -10.81 67.18
N SER A 537 37.93 -11.66 66.67
CA SER A 537 38.90 -12.41 67.48
C SER A 537 39.85 -11.46 68.22
N ASP A 538 40.34 -10.44 67.51
CA ASP A 538 41.22 -9.40 68.06
C ASP A 538 40.53 -8.57 69.15
N LEU A 539 39.25 -8.21 68.97
CA LEU A 539 38.43 -7.51 69.95
C LEU A 539 38.06 -8.41 71.14
N SER A 540 37.73 -9.68 70.91
CA SER A 540 37.42 -10.66 71.96
C SER A 540 38.64 -10.94 72.85
N SER A 541 39.85 -11.01 72.29
CA SER A 541 41.08 -11.14 73.08
C SER A 541 41.33 -9.92 73.97
N LYS A 542 41.03 -8.70 73.49
CA LYS A 542 41.14 -7.45 74.25
C LYS A 542 40.05 -7.33 75.31
N LEU A 543 38.82 -7.77 75.02
CA LEU A 543 37.73 -7.85 75.99
C LEU A 543 38.11 -8.80 77.13
N SER A 544 38.56 -10.01 76.80
CA SER A 544 38.99 -11.00 77.80
C SER A 544 40.23 -10.58 78.61
N TYR A 545 41.02 -9.62 78.12
CA TYR A 545 42.08 -8.99 78.90
C TYR A 545 41.50 -7.94 79.88
N ALA A 546 40.57 -7.10 79.42
CA ALA A 546 39.89 -6.11 80.26
C ALA A 546 39.03 -6.76 81.36
N GLU A 547 38.28 -7.82 81.06
CA GLU A 547 37.48 -8.58 82.02
C GLU A 547 38.33 -9.15 83.17
N LYS A 548 39.54 -9.64 82.86
CA LYS A 548 40.48 -10.15 83.88
C LYS A 548 41.01 -9.04 84.80
N GLU A 549 41.16 -7.82 84.29
CA GLU A 549 41.58 -6.67 85.08
C GLU A 549 40.41 -6.09 85.91
N VAL A 550 39.18 -6.10 85.40
CA VAL A 550 37.97 -5.78 86.18
C VAL A 550 37.81 -6.76 87.34
N ALA A 551 37.91 -8.08 87.09
CA ALA A 551 37.86 -9.09 88.14
C ALA A 551 38.99 -8.94 89.19
N ARG A 552 40.15 -8.38 88.81
CA ARG A 552 41.24 -8.05 89.72
C ARG A 552 40.89 -6.86 90.63
N LEU A 553 40.15 -5.87 90.12
CA LEU A 553 39.71 -4.69 90.87
C LEU A 553 38.50 -4.98 91.77
N GLU A 554 37.52 -5.75 91.28
CA GLU A 554 36.35 -6.18 92.08
C GLU A 554 36.78 -6.94 93.34
N LYS A 555 37.82 -7.78 93.24
CA LYS A 555 38.37 -8.50 94.41
C LYS A 555 38.90 -7.54 95.48
N ILE A 556 39.51 -6.42 95.09
CA ILE A 556 40.07 -5.43 96.03
C ILE A 556 38.95 -4.66 96.75
N VAL A 557 37.83 -4.40 96.07
CA VAL A 557 36.64 -3.78 96.70
C VAL A 557 35.97 -4.75 97.67
N LYS A 558 35.86 -6.03 97.30
CA LYS A 558 35.14 -7.04 98.08
C LYS A 558 35.79 -7.37 99.43
N ASP A 559 37.09 -7.16 99.55
CA ASP A 559 37.84 -7.30 100.82
C ASP A 559 37.65 -6.08 101.77
N SER A 560 36.77 -5.11 101.45
CA SER A 560 36.61 -3.85 102.20
C SER A 560 35.22 -3.55 102.79
N GLU A 561 34.21 -4.39 102.57
CA GLU A 561 32.80 -4.10 102.91
C GLU A 561 32.20 -4.94 104.09
N GLU A 562 33.01 -5.66 104.87
CA GLU A 562 32.55 -6.26 106.14
C GLU A 562 32.58 -5.24 107.30
N GLY A 563 31.58 -4.36 107.39
CA GLY A 563 31.57 -3.29 108.39
C GLY A 563 30.23 -2.61 108.71
N LEU A 564 29.48 -3.21 109.65
CA LEU A 564 28.40 -2.59 110.46
C LEU A 564 27.13 -2.07 109.76
N GLY A 565 25.99 -2.43 110.33
CA GLY A 565 24.72 -1.72 110.20
C GLY A 565 23.87 -1.85 111.47
N SER A 566 22.99 -0.90 111.76
CA SER A 566 21.88 -1.06 112.72
C SER A 566 20.86 0.10 112.70
N ALA A 567 19.84 0.00 113.56
CA ALA A 567 18.96 1.07 114.03
C ALA A 567 17.89 1.64 113.08
N SER A 568 16.93 0.76 112.74
CA SER A 568 15.48 1.01 112.93
C SER A 568 15.08 2.35 113.56
N GLY A 569 14.30 3.19 112.85
CA GLY A 569 13.76 4.44 113.41
C GLY A 569 12.68 5.20 112.64
N GLN A 570 12.23 4.77 111.45
CA GLN A 570 11.41 5.59 110.54
C GLN A 570 10.06 4.96 110.11
N LEU A 571 9.47 4.10 110.93
CA LEU A 571 8.26 3.33 110.57
C LEU A 571 6.92 4.08 110.68
N ALA A 572 6.92 5.34 111.14
CA ALA A 572 5.70 6.17 111.23
C ALA A 572 5.42 6.92 109.92
N ASN A 573 6.37 7.75 109.47
CA ASN A 573 6.19 8.70 108.36
C ASN A 573 5.88 8.02 107.02
N LEU A 574 6.28 6.76 106.84
CA LEU A 574 6.03 5.99 105.62
C LEU A 574 4.55 5.68 105.37
N LYS A 575 3.70 5.64 106.41
CA LYS A 575 2.25 5.37 106.23
C LYS A 575 1.49 6.54 105.60
N GLU A 576 1.92 7.76 105.84
CA GLU A 576 1.27 8.97 105.31
C GLU A 576 1.71 9.26 103.86
N ALA A 577 3.00 9.10 103.56
CA ALA A 577 3.51 9.10 102.18
C ALA A 577 2.82 8.03 101.31
N ALA A 578 2.58 6.82 101.86
CA ALA A 578 1.85 5.76 101.18
C ALA A 578 0.35 6.04 100.97
N ALA A 579 -0.23 7.09 101.56
CA ALA A 579 -1.58 7.55 101.24
C ALA A 579 -1.57 8.52 100.05
N GLN A 580 -0.65 9.50 100.06
CA GLN A 580 -0.50 10.48 98.98
C GLN A 580 -0.12 9.82 97.65
N LEU A 581 0.87 8.92 97.66
CA LEU A 581 1.29 8.16 96.47
C LEU A 581 0.18 7.29 95.86
N ARG A 582 -0.82 6.86 96.64
CA ARG A 582 -1.99 6.13 96.11
C ARG A 582 -2.97 7.04 95.36
N ALA A 583 -3.16 8.28 95.82
CA ALA A 583 -3.98 9.26 95.11
C ALA A 583 -3.34 9.67 93.77
N GLU A 584 -2.02 9.85 93.75
CA GLU A 584 -1.26 10.13 92.53
C GLU A 584 -1.25 8.93 91.56
N LEU A 585 -1.21 7.69 92.07
CA LEU A 585 -1.37 6.48 91.25
C LEU A 585 -2.74 6.39 90.57
N GLU A 586 -3.84 6.70 91.26
CA GLU A 586 -5.17 6.71 90.62
C GLU A 586 -5.33 7.85 89.60
N LYS A 587 -4.78 9.04 89.89
CA LYS A 587 -4.75 10.15 88.93
C LYS A 587 -3.97 9.78 87.66
N THR A 588 -2.74 9.28 87.81
CA THR A 588 -1.89 8.87 86.68
C THR A 588 -2.47 7.68 85.92
N ARG A 589 -3.21 6.77 86.57
CA ARG A 589 -4.00 5.71 85.89
C ARG A 589 -5.13 6.28 85.05
N ALA A 590 -5.87 7.28 85.54
CA ALA A 590 -6.91 7.95 84.77
C ALA A 590 -6.33 8.69 83.55
N GLU A 591 -5.24 9.43 83.75
CA GLU A 591 -4.50 10.13 82.69
C GLU A 591 -3.94 9.14 81.66
N LEU A 592 -3.30 8.04 82.08
CA LEU A 592 -2.83 6.97 81.20
C LEU A 592 -3.98 6.31 80.41
N LYS A 593 -5.15 6.11 81.01
CA LYS A 593 -6.33 5.57 80.32
C LYS A 593 -6.86 6.54 79.26
N SER A 594 -6.82 7.85 79.52
CA SER A 594 -7.14 8.88 78.52
C SER A 594 -6.10 8.92 77.38
N SER A 595 -4.80 8.86 77.72
CA SER A 595 -3.71 8.80 76.75
C SER A 595 -3.78 7.55 75.85
N LYS A 596 -4.22 6.42 76.41
CA LYS A 596 -4.36 5.16 75.67
C LYS A 596 -5.58 5.16 74.73
N THR A 597 -6.64 5.89 75.08
CA THR A 597 -7.80 6.08 74.17
C THR A 597 -7.52 7.12 73.09
N THR A 598 -6.82 8.22 73.38
CA THR A 598 -6.36 9.15 72.34
C THR A 598 -5.35 8.50 71.38
N ALA A 599 -4.42 7.69 71.89
CA ALA A 599 -3.50 6.93 71.05
C ALA A 599 -4.23 5.92 70.14
N ALA A 600 -5.26 5.22 70.65
CA ALA A 600 -6.08 4.31 69.85
C ALA A 600 -6.87 5.04 68.75
N ASN A 601 -7.43 6.22 69.06
CA ASN A 601 -8.14 7.04 68.08
C ASN A 601 -7.19 7.56 66.99
N LEU A 602 -6.01 8.07 67.36
CA LEU A 602 -4.98 8.53 66.42
C LEU A 602 -4.47 7.37 65.54
N GLN A 603 -4.30 6.17 66.09
CA GLN A 603 -3.93 4.98 65.30
C GLN A 603 -5.01 4.64 64.26
N ALA A 604 -6.28 4.62 64.66
CA ALA A 604 -7.39 4.35 63.75
C ALA A 604 -7.54 5.43 62.65
N GLU A 605 -7.28 6.69 62.98
CA GLU A 605 -7.30 7.81 62.03
C GLU A 605 -6.11 7.74 61.05
N LEU A 606 -4.92 7.37 61.53
CA LEU A 606 -3.72 7.17 60.74
C LEU A 606 -3.89 5.97 59.77
N ASP A 607 -4.49 4.87 60.22
CA ASP A 607 -4.77 3.72 59.36
C ASP A 607 -5.90 4.00 58.35
N ARG A 608 -6.92 4.79 58.73
CA ARG A 608 -7.90 5.34 57.78
C ARG A 608 -7.23 6.21 56.72
N LEU A 609 -6.27 7.06 57.10
CA LEU A 609 -5.52 7.90 56.16
C LEU A 609 -4.62 7.07 55.23
N LYS A 610 -4.00 5.97 55.69
CA LYS A 610 -3.28 5.03 54.81
C LYS A 610 -4.20 4.42 53.76
N VAL A 611 -5.38 3.94 54.14
CA VAL A 611 -6.36 3.37 53.18
C VAL A 611 -6.80 4.43 52.15
N LEU A 612 -7.07 5.66 52.60
CA LEU A 612 -7.50 6.75 51.73
C LEU A 612 -6.36 7.29 50.83
N HIS A 613 -5.09 7.15 51.25
CA HIS A 613 -3.93 7.40 50.40
C HIS A 613 -3.75 6.29 49.36
N ASN A 614 -3.77 5.02 49.77
CA ASN A 614 -3.58 3.87 48.87
C ASN A 614 -4.66 3.80 47.77
N THR A 615 -5.92 4.10 48.11
CA THR A 615 -7.00 4.19 47.11
C THR A 615 -6.75 5.32 46.10
N LYS A 616 -6.31 6.51 46.55
CA LYS A 616 -5.93 7.61 45.64
C LYS A 616 -4.70 7.32 44.79
N VAL A 617 -3.72 6.58 45.31
CA VAL A 617 -2.57 6.11 44.51
C VAL A 617 -3.05 5.16 43.42
N ALA A 618 -3.88 4.17 43.75
CA ALA A 618 -4.47 3.26 42.77
C ALA A 618 -5.35 4.00 41.72
N GLU A 619 -6.17 4.97 42.13
CA GLU A 619 -6.93 5.83 41.19
C GLU A 619 -6.00 6.61 40.25
N MET A 620 -4.87 7.14 40.74
CA MET A 620 -3.91 7.89 39.93
C MET A 620 -3.13 6.97 38.98
N GLU A 621 -2.76 5.77 39.41
CA GLU A 621 -2.14 4.73 38.58
C GLU A 621 -3.09 4.25 37.47
N GLU A 622 -4.35 3.97 37.80
CA GLU A 622 -5.40 3.58 36.85
C GLU A 622 -5.65 4.71 35.82
N ASN A 623 -5.70 5.97 36.25
CA ASN A 623 -5.82 7.13 35.36
C ASN A 623 -4.58 7.35 34.47
N LEU A 624 -3.36 7.13 34.97
CA LEU A 624 -2.14 7.20 34.17
C LEU A 624 -2.08 6.08 33.13
N LYS A 625 -2.43 4.86 33.53
CA LYS A 625 -2.52 3.66 32.67
C LYS A 625 -3.56 3.84 31.56
N ASN A 626 -4.73 4.41 31.88
CA ASN A 626 -5.74 4.74 30.87
C ASN A 626 -5.27 5.83 29.91
N LYS A 627 -4.58 6.88 30.37
CA LYS A 627 -3.98 7.91 29.50
C LYS A 627 -2.87 7.38 28.60
N LEU A 628 -2.00 6.51 29.11
CA LEU A 628 -0.99 5.80 28.33
C LEU A 628 -1.63 4.93 27.24
N ARG A 629 -2.72 4.21 27.59
CA ARG A 629 -3.48 3.41 26.63
C ARG A 629 -4.10 4.28 25.53
N THR A 630 -4.82 5.35 25.88
CA THR A 630 -5.42 6.24 24.86
C THR A 630 -4.37 6.90 23.98
N LEU A 631 -3.18 7.23 24.51
CA LEU A 631 -2.06 7.74 23.70
C LEU A 631 -1.48 6.68 22.76
N SER A 632 -1.41 5.41 23.18
CA SER A 632 -1.03 4.29 22.29
C SER A 632 -2.08 4.12 21.19
N ASP A 633 -3.36 3.96 21.57
CA ASP A 633 -4.48 3.77 20.64
C ASP A 633 -4.58 4.94 19.62
N GLU A 634 -4.35 6.18 20.05
CA GLU A 634 -4.26 7.35 19.16
C GLU A 634 -3.05 7.30 18.21
N MET A 635 -1.89 6.86 18.67
CA MET A 635 -0.68 6.77 17.84
C MET A 635 -0.79 5.63 16.84
N ASP A 636 -1.28 4.46 17.25
CA ASP A 636 -1.56 3.32 16.37
C ASP A 636 -2.62 3.67 15.32
N HIS A 637 -3.64 4.46 15.68
CA HIS A 637 -4.62 4.98 14.72
C HIS A 637 -3.99 5.97 13.72
N LYS A 638 -3.16 6.92 14.17
CA LYS A 638 -2.44 7.86 13.29
C LYS A 638 -1.47 7.14 12.35
N TRP A 639 -0.74 6.14 12.84
CA TRP A 639 0.15 5.31 12.01
C TRP A 639 -0.63 4.48 11.00
N THR A 640 -1.75 3.85 11.38
CA THR A 640 -2.57 3.08 10.43
C THR A 640 -3.25 3.95 9.38
N GLU A 641 -3.74 5.15 9.71
CA GLU A 641 -4.25 6.09 8.69
C GLU A 641 -3.15 6.64 7.79
N THR A 642 -1.96 6.96 8.32
CA THR A 642 -0.83 7.42 7.50
C THR A 642 -0.39 6.33 6.52
N MET A 643 -0.22 5.09 7.01
CA MET A 643 0.11 3.94 6.16
C MET A 643 -0.97 3.63 5.12
N LYS A 644 -2.27 3.78 5.45
CA LYS A 644 -3.37 3.67 4.47
C LYS A 644 -3.28 4.76 3.40
N LEU A 645 -2.98 6.00 3.79
CA LEU A 645 -2.88 7.14 2.88
C LEU A 645 -1.70 6.99 1.92
N GLU A 646 -0.53 6.61 2.42
CA GLU A 646 0.66 6.33 1.62
C GLU A 646 0.45 5.12 0.70
N CYS A 647 -0.09 4.01 1.21
CA CYS A 647 -0.47 2.86 0.38
C CYS A 647 -1.54 3.22 -0.67
N GLY A 648 -2.42 4.17 -0.37
CA GLY A 648 -3.43 4.69 -1.30
C GLY A 648 -2.83 5.57 -2.38
N ASN A 649 -1.85 6.40 -2.04
CA ASN A 649 -1.15 7.27 -2.98
C ASN A 649 -0.21 6.47 -3.90
N LEU A 650 0.60 5.55 -3.35
CA LEU A 650 1.44 4.64 -4.14
C LEU A 650 0.61 3.77 -5.11
N ARG A 651 -0.62 3.37 -4.74
CA ARG A 651 -1.55 2.68 -5.65
C ARG A 651 -2.08 3.58 -6.77
N LYS A 652 -2.34 4.87 -6.49
CA LYS A 652 -2.73 5.85 -7.52
C LYS A 652 -1.58 6.15 -8.47
N GLU A 653 -0.38 6.36 -7.95
CA GLU A 653 0.82 6.60 -8.76
C GLU A 653 1.15 5.40 -9.64
N LEU A 654 1.10 4.18 -9.09
CA LEU A 654 1.29 2.94 -9.86
C LEU A 654 0.15 2.68 -10.87
N SER A 655 -1.08 3.18 -10.64
CA SER A 655 -2.15 3.16 -11.65
C SER A 655 -1.87 4.17 -12.76
N ALA A 656 -1.58 5.42 -12.40
CA ALA A 656 -1.26 6.49 -13.33
C ALA A 656 -0.07 6.14 -14.23
N GLN A 657 1.02 5.63 -13.66
CA GLN A 657 2.17 5.12 -14.43
C GLN A 657 1.74 4.03 -15.42
N LYS A 658 0.95 3.04 -15.01
CA LYS A 658 0.47 1.99 -15.93
C LYS A 658 -0.48 2.51 -17.00
N GLU A 659 -1.28 3.53 -16.69
CA GLU A 659 -2.20 4.15 -17.64
C GLU A 659 -1.44 5.04 -18.64
N ASP A 660 -0.41 5.77 -18.20
CA ASP A 660 0.47 6.56 -19.06
C ASP A 660 1.43 5.69 -19.88
N GLU A 661 1.99 4.61 -19.33
CA GLU A 661 2.74 3.58 -20.08
C GLU A 661 1.85 2.95 -21.17
N LYS A 662 0.63 2.54 -20.81
CA LYS A 662 -0.36 2.00 -21.75
C LYS A 662 -0.73 3.03 -22.82
N ARG A 663 -0.84 4.30 -22.47
CA ARG A 663 -1.15 5.41 -23.39
C ARG A 663 0.02 5.71 -24.32
N ALA A 664 1.25 5.68 -23.82
CA ALA A 664 2.48 5.81 -24.61
C ALA A 664 2.62 4.63 -25.59
N ALA A 665 2.42 3.39 -25.12
CA ALA A 665 2.45 2.19 -25.96
C ALA A 665 1.35 2.21 -27.04
N LEU A 666 0.12 2.63 -26.70
CA LEU A 666 -0.96 2.81 -27.68
C LEU A 666 -0.65 3.92 -28.69
N ASN A 667 -0.09 5.05 -28.26
CA ASN A 667 0.33 6.13 -29.16
C ASN A 667 1.45 5.65 -30.10
N GLN A 668 2.45 4.93 -29.59
CA GLN A 668 3.56 4.38 -30.39
C GLN A 668 3.07 3.32 -31.38
N LEU A 669 2.16 2.42 -30.97
CA LEU A 669 1.52 1.45 -31.86
C LEU A 669 0.68 2.15 -32.94
N THR A 670 -0.03 3.21 -32.58
CA THR A 670 -0.83 4.01 -33.53
C THR A 670 0.06 4.76 -34.51
N GLN A 671 1.20 5.30 -34.05
CA GLN A 671 2.20 5.94 -34.91
C GLN A 671 2.80 4.93 -35.89
N LEU A 672 3.28 3.78 -35.42
CA LEU A 672 3.80 2.70 -36.27
C LEU A 672 2.74 2.21 -37.27
N LYS A 673 1.47 2.08 -36.87
CA LYS A 673 0.36 1.75 -37.78
C LYS A 673 0.12 2.83 -38.84
N ASN A 674 0.22 4.10 -38.49
CA ASN A 674 0.10 5.19 -39.45
C ASN A 674 1.29 5.23 -40.41
N GLU A 675 2.51 5.00 -39.91
CA GLU A 675 3.73 4.90 -40.71
C GLU A 675 3.65 3.72 -41.69
N GLU A 676 3.28 2.52 -41.24
CA GLU A 676 2.95 1.37 -42.10
C GLU A 676 1.90 1.73 -43.16
N ILE A 677 0.79 2.36 -42.79
CA ILE A 677 -0.27 2.75 -43.73
C ILE A 677 0.24 3.76 -44.76
N THR A 678 1.09 4.73 -44.37
CA THR A 678 1.69 5.67 -45.31
C THR A 678 2.72 5.02 -46.24
N ALA A 679 3.53 4.08 -45.74
CA ALA A 679 4.49 3.33 -46.55
C ALA A 679 3.79 2.40 -47.56
N VAL A 680 2.72 1.71 -47.13
CA VAL A 680 1.89 0.87 -48.02
C VAL A 680 1.16 1.73 -49.05
N ARG A 681 0.62 2.90 -48.68
CA ARG A 681 0.03 3.84 -49.65
C ARG A 681 1.06 4.32 -50.66
N ALA A 682 2.21 4.84 -50.22
CA ALA A 682 3.28 5.27 -51.13
C ALA A 682 3.76 4.15 -52.07
N GLY A 683 3.86 2.90 -51.58
CA GLY A 683 4.21 1.73 -52.40
C GLY A 683 3.11 1.31 -53.38
N LEU A 684 1.83 1.56 -53.07
CA LEU A 684 0.70 1.37 -53.98
C LEU A 684 0.62 2.49 -55.02
N ASP A 685 0.80 3.75 -54.61
CA ASP A 685 0.80 4.92 -55.49
C ASP A 685 1.97 4.85 -56.49
N ALA A 686 3.18 4.47 -56.04
CA ALA A 686 4.32 4.22 -56.91
C ALA A 686 4.07 3.08 -57.92
N LYS A 687 3.33 2.03 -57.52
CA LYS A 687 2.89 0.96 -58.45
C LYS A 687 1.82 1.45 -59.42
N LEU A 688 0.86 2.26 -58.98
CA LEU A 688 -0.13 2.88 -59.85
C LEU A 688 0.53 3.79 -60.89
N ASP A 689 1.53 4.58 -60.50
CA ASP A 689 2.26 5.46 -61.42
C ASP A 689 3.21 4.67 -62.36
N GLN A 690 3.80 3.57 -61.91
CA GLN A 690 4.50 2.65 -62.83
C GLN A 690 3.52 2.03 -63.84
N LEU A 691 2.34 1.60 -63.40
CA LEU A 691 1.31 1.02 -64.28
C LEU A 691 0.75 2.06 -65.27
N LYS A 692 0.53 3.31 -64.84
CA LYS A 692 0.16 4.43 -65.74
C LYS A 692 1.23 4.63 -66.82
N LYS A 693 2.51 4.72 -66.45
CA LYS A 693 3.62 4.83 -67.43
C LYS A 693 3.70 3.63 -68.36
N GLN A 694 3.47 2.42 -67.86
CA GLN A 694 3.42 1.22 -68.72
C GLN A 694 2.23 1.26 -69.69
N ILE A 695 1.09 1.83 -69.31
CA ILE A 695 -0.06 2.07 -70.21
C ILE A 695 0.28 3.15 -71.25
N GLU A 696 0.91 4.26 -70.86
CA GLU A 696 1.36 5.33 -71.76
C GLU A 696 2.41 4.82 -72.78
N ASP A 697 3.40 4.04 -72.33
CA ASP A 697 4.40 3.39 -73.18
C ASP A 697 3.76 2.40 -74.16
N LEU A 698 2.75 1.63 -73.72
CA LEU A 698 2.02 0.69 -74.57
C LEU A 698 1.10 1.40 -75.56
N GLN A 699 0.47 2.52 -75.19
CA GLN A 699 -0.30 3.36 -76.09
C GLN A 699 0.60 3.99 -77.16
N SER A 700 1.74 4.57 -76.78
CA SER A 700 2.75 5.09 -77.70
C SER A 700 3.24 4.03 -78.70
N LYS A 701 3.55 2.81 -78.21
CA LYS A 701 3.91 1.66 -79.08
C LYS A 701 2.76 1.25 -80.01
N LEU A 702 1.53 1.19 -79.51
CA LEU A 702 0.34 0.86 -80.30
C LEU A 702 0.08 1.90 -81.40
N ASP A 703 0.24 3.19 -81.13
CA ASP A 703 0.00 4.24 -82.11
C ASP A 703 1.15 4.35 -83.13
N SER A 704 2.40 4.07 -82.72
CA SER A 704 3.52 3.94 -83.66
C SER A 704 3.34 2.76 -84.63
N THR A 705 2.79 1.63 -84.17
CA THR A 705 2.55 0.44 -85.00
C THR A 705 1.34 0.59 -85.92
N LYS A 706 0.28 1.31 -85.50
CA LYS A 706 -0.78 1.79 -86.41
C LYS A 706 -0.21 2.67 -87.51
N SER A 707 0.57 3.70 -87.16
CA SER A 707 1.14 4.64 -88.14
C SER A 707 2.08 3.96 -89.15
N MET A 708 2.76 2.89 -88.76
CA MET A 708 3.53 2.04 -89.69
C MET A 708 2.61 1.26 -90.63
N SER A 709 1.59 0.59 -90.09
CA SER A 709 0.63 -0.22 -90.86
C SER A 709 -0.17 0.61 -91.87
N ASP A 710 -0.63 1.80 -91.50
CA ASP A 710 -1.33 2.72 -92.40
C ASP A 710 -0.43 3.21 -93.55
N ALA A 711 0.87 3.43 -93.29
CA ALA A 711 1.84 3.82 -94.30
C ALA A 711 2.17 2.67 -95.28
N GLU A 712 2.15 1.42 -94.83
CA GLU A 712 2.29 0.23 -95.69
C GLU A 712 1.02 -0.02 -96.51
N MET A 713 -0.15 0.09 -95.89
CA MET A 713 -1.45 -0.01 -96.57
C MET A 713 -1.65 1.09 -97.63
N ALA A 714 -1.05 2.28 -97.47
CA ALA A 714 -1.04 3.32 -98.48
C ALA A 714 -0.21 2.95 -99.72
N LYS A 715 0.95 2.30 -99.55
CA LYS A 715 1.80 1.84 -100.67
C LYS A 715 1.13 0.75 -101.49
N TRP A 716 0.63 -0.30 -100.83
CA TRP A 716 -0.08 -1.40 -101.51
C TRP A 716 -1.30 -0.93 -102.32
N LYS A 717 -2.05 0.07 -101.82
CA LYS A 717 -3.16 0.68 -102.56
C LYS A 717 -2.70 1.44 -103.82
N PHE A 718 -1.56 2.11 -103.76
CA PHE A 718 -1.00 2.86 -104.90
C PHE A 718 -0.52 1.91 -106.01
N GLU A 719 0.22 0.86 -105.66
CA GLU A 719 0.72 -0.12 -106.62
C GLU A 719 -0.42 -0.93 -107.25
N HIS A 720 -1.40 -1.39 -106.45
CA HIS A 720 -2.54 -2.13 -106.96
C HIS A 720 -3.43 -1.28 -107.90
N GLU A 721 -3.64 0.02 -107.65
CA GLU A 721 -4.43 0.83 -108.59
C GLU A 721 -3.64 1.15 -109.87
N ARG A 722 -2.31 1.30 -109.80
CA ARG A 722 -1.45 1.47 -110.98
C ARG A 722 -1.59 0.29 -111.94
N ASP A 723 -1.35 -0.92 -111.47
CA ASP A 723 -1.32 -2.12 -112.33
C ASP A 723 -2.71 -2.41 -112.92
N LYS A 724 -3.76 -2.15 -112.14
CA LYS A 724 -5.17 -2.18 -112.54
C LYS A 724 -5.52 -1.15 -113.62
N THR A 725 -4.85 0.01 -113.69
CA THR A 725 -5.03 0.94 -114.83
C THR A 725 -4.32 0.46 -116.10
N GLN A 726 -3.20 -0.25 -115.98
CA GLN A 726 -2.46 -0.75 -117.13
C GLN A 726 -3.19 -1.92 -117.82
N LEU A 727 -3.63 -2.95 -117.08
CA LEU A 727 -4.45 -4.05 -117.63
C LEU A 727 -5.76 -3.54 -118.28
N ARG A 728 -6.38 -2.49 -117.72
CA ARG A 728 -7.59 -1.89 -118.29
C ARG A 728 -7.35 -1.29 -119.68
N LYS A 729 -6.16 -0.74 -119.93
CA LYS A 729 -5.82 -0.12 -121.22
C LYS A 729 -5.64 -1.18 -122.31
N GLU A 730 -4.85 -2.20 -122.01
CA GLU A 730 -4.56 -3.32 -122.91
C GLU A 730 -5.84 -4.10 -123.26
N MET A 731 -6.76 -4.28 -122.30
CA MET A 731 -8.07 -4.90 -122.55
C MET A 731 -9.02 -4.02 -123.38
N LEU A 732 -8.98 -2.69 -123.25
CA LEU A 732 -9.83 -1.79 -124.04
C LEU A 732 -9.44 -1.75 -125.52
N GLU A 733 -8.14 -1.72 -125.81
CA GLU A 733 -7.61 -1.69 -127.17
C GLU A 733 -7.96 -3.00 -127.93
N ALA A 734 -7.80 -4.16 -127.29
CA ALA A 734 -8.22 -5.45 -127.86
C ALA A 734 -9.75 -5.62 -127.99
N ALA A 735 -10.54 -5.10 -127.04
CA ALA A 735 -12.00 -5.19 -127.10
C ALA A 735 -12.61 -4.33 -128.22
N ALA A 736 -11.99 -3.20 -128.56
CA ALA A 736 -12.49 -2.29 -129.60
C ALA A 736 -12.52 -2.94 -130.99
N GLU A 737 -11.46 -3.64 -131.39
CA GLU A 737 -11.39 -4.32 -132.69
C GLU A 737 -12.39 -5.49 -132.81
N TYR A 738 -12.67 -6.17 -131.69
CA TYR A 738 -13.61 -7.30 -131.66
C TYR A 738 -15.07 -6.82 -131.65
N ASN A 739 -15.40 -5.78 -130.88
CA ASN A 739 -16.74 -5.17 -130.91
C ASN A 739 -17.06 -4.56 -132.27
N GLY A 740 -16.11 -3.90 -132.94
CA GLY A 740 -16.34 -3.33 -134.28
C GLY A 740 -16.85 -4.34 -135.32
N ARG A 741 -16.39 -5.60 -135.24
CA ARG A 741 -16.89 -6.71 -136.08
C ARG A 741 -18.20 -7.30 -135.55
N MET A 742 -18.32 -7.49 -134.25
CA MET A 742 -19.52 -8.07 -133.62
C MET A 742 -20.74 -7.15 -133.72
N ASP A 743 -20.58 -5.84 -133.62
CA ASP A 743 -21.69 -4.87 -133.57
C ASP A 743 -22.28 -4.58 -134.95
N ALA A 744 -21.62 -4.96 -136.05
CA ALA A 744 -22.23 -5.05 -137.37
C ALA A 744 -23.21 -6.24 -137.44
N MET A 745 -22.75 -7.42 -137.00
CA MET A 745 -23.56 -8.66 -137.01
C MET A 745 -24.73 -8.59 -136.01
N LYS A 746 -24.49 -8.11 -134.78
CA LYS A 746 -25.53 -7.95 -133.74
C LYS A 746 -26.67 -7.04 -134.21
N ARG A 747 -26.42 -5.97 -134.97
CA ARG A 747 -27.48 -5.04 -135.41
C ARG A 747 -28.53 -5.73 -136.28
N MET A 748 -28.11 -6.51 -137.28
CA MET A 748 -29.05 -7.26 -138.14
C MET A 748 -29.87 -8.30 -137.36
N HIS A 749 -29.28 -8.96 -136.36
CA HIS A 749 -29.99 -9.96 -135.55
C HIS A 749 -30.87 -9.32 -134.46
N ALA A 750 -30.47 -8.16 -133.89
CA ALA A 750 -31.23 -7.47 -132.86
C ALA A 750 -32.55 -6.89 -133.38
N GLU A 751 -32.55 -6.37 -134.62
CA GLU A 751 -33.74 -5.79 -135.26
C GLU A 751 -34.83 -6.85 -135.50
N GLN A 752 -34.46 -8.07 -135.88
CA GLN A 752 -35.37 -9.21 -136.04
C GLN A 752 -35.81 -9.83 -134.70
N ILE A 753 -34.95 -9.80 -133.68
CA ILE A 753 -35.27 -10.34 -132.35
C ILE A 753 -36.14 -9.38 -131.53
N GLY A 754 -36.00 -8.07 -131.70
CA GLY A 754 -36.82 -7.06 -131.02
C GLY A 754 -38.32 -7.24 -131.32
N THR A 755 -38.69 -7.27 -132.60
CA THR A 755 -40.08 -7.41 -133.04
C THR A 755 -40.78 -8.68 -132.55
N LEU A 756 -40.03 -9.76 -132.28
CA LEU A 756 -40.56 -11.00 -131.71
C LEU A 756 -40.57 -11.02 -130.17
N LYS A 757 -39.65 -10.29 -129.52
CA LYS A 757 -39.63 -10.16 -128.06
C LYS A 757 -40.73 -9.26 -127.56
N ASP A 758 -40.94 -8.10 -128.17
CA ASP A 758 -41.91 -7.11 -127.68
C ASP A 758 -43.34 -7.70 -127.61
N GLN A 759 -43.68 -8.59 -128.54
CA GLN A 759 -44.95 -9.32 -128.54
C GLN A 759 -45.05 -10.34 -127.40
N MET A 760 -43.99 -11.12 -127.14
CA MET A 760 -43.98 -12.15 -126.08
C MET A 760 -43.82 -11.57 -124.66
N GLU A 761 -43.04 -10.50 -124.50
CA GLU A 761 -42.79 -9.85 -123.21
C GLU A 761 -44.09 -9.19 -122.68
N GLN A 762 -44.93 -8.68 -123.57
CA GLN A 762 -46.18 -8.02 -123.22
C GLN A 762 -47.26 -9.02 -122.74
N GLU A 763 -47.52 -10.11 -123.46
CA GLU A 763 -48.45 -11.18 -123.02
C GLU A 763 -48.02 -11.80 -121.67
N LYS A 764 -46.72 -12.07 -121.52
CA LYS A 764 -46.14 -12.60 -120.27
C LYS A 764 -46.29 -11.60 -119.11
N SER A 765 -46.08 -10.31 -119.37
CA SER A 765 -46.11 -9.29 -118.32
C SER A 765 -47.49 -9.12 -117.67
N ASP A 766 -48.58 -9.34 -118.41
CA ASP A 766 -49.94 -9.20 -117.86
C ASP A 766 -50.40 -10.46 -117.12
N LEU A 767 -50.07 -11.66 -117.63
CA LEU A 767 -50.26 -12.92 -116.89
C LEU A 767 -49.48 -12.94 -115.57
N GLU A 768 -48.24 -12.45 -115.55
CA GLU A 768 -47.45 -12.38 -114.31
C GLU A 768 -48.05 -11.40 -113.28
N ARG A 769 -48.61 -10.26 -113.70
CA ARG A 769 -49.24 -9.30 -112.77
C ARG A 769 -50.42 -9.93 -112.04
N ASP A 770 -51.31 -10.58 -112.79
CA ASP A 770 -52.57 -11.06 -112.25
C ASP A 770 -52.42 -12.36 -111.41
N LEU A 771 -51.36 -13.14 -111.67
CA LEU A 771 -50.95 -14.26 -110.83
C LEU A 771 -50.27 -13.79 -109.53
N LYS A 772 -49.32 -12.84 -109.63
CA LYS A 772 -48.61 -12.28 -108.46
C LYS A 772 -49.56 -11.54 -107.51
N ARG A 773 -50.57 -10.86 -108.04
CA ARG A 773 -51.60 -10.15 -107.25
C ARG A 773 -52.40 -11.11 -106.37
N ARG A 774 -53.06 -12.12 -106.97
CA ARG A 774 -53.86 -13.12 -106.22
C ARG A 774 -53.03 -13.85 -105.16
N HIS A 775 -51.82 -14.30 -105.53
CA HIS A 775 -50.97 -15.05 -104.61
C HIS A 775 -50.49 -14.21 -103.41
N MET A 776 -50.27 -12.90 -103.61
CA MET A 776 -49.88 -11.97 -102.55
C MET A 776 -51.04 -11.64 -101.60
N GLU A 777 -52.24 -11.44 -102.14
CA GLU A 777 -53.49 -11.26 -101.37
C GLU A 777 -53.76 -12.49 -100.47
N GLU A 778 -53.61 -13.69 -101.02
CA GLU A 778 -53.89 -14.97 -100.33
C GLU A 778 -52.84 -15.31 -99.25
N ILE A 779 -51.55 -15.11 -99.53
CA ILE A 779 -50.46 -15.27 -98.54
C ILE A 779 -50.62 -14.28 -97.38
N GLN A 780 -51.00 -13.02 -97.65
CA GLN A 780 -51.21 -12.02 -96.60
C GLN A 780 -52.39 -12.39 -95.70
N ALA A 781 -53.50 -12.88 -96.26
CA ALA A 781 -54.65 -13.36 -95.49
C ALA A 781 -54.28 -14.54 -94.57
N GLN A 782 -53.58 -15.55 -95.10
CA GLN A 782 -53.17 -16.73 -94.31
C GLN A 782 -52.15 -16.37 -93.21
N LEU A 783 -51.15 -15.52 -93.52
CA LEU A 783 -50.18 -15.06 -92.52
C LEU A 783 -50.81 -14.20 -91.42
N ALA A 784 -51.81 -13.38 -91.75
CA ALA A 784 -52.57 -12.61 -90.76
C ALA A 784 -53.37 -13.53 -89.82
N ALA A 785 -54.10 -14.50 -90.37
CA ALA A 785 -54.88 -15.46 -89.60
C ALA A 785 -54.00 -16.33 -88.67
N HIS A 786 -52.89 -16.88 -89.18
CA HIS A 786 -51.99 -17.69 -88.37
C HIS A 786 -51.25 -16.88 -87.31
N ARG A 787 -50.86 -15.62 -87.58
CA ARG A 787 -50.26 -14.74 -86.56
C ARG A 787 -51.26 -14.39 -85.46
N ALA A 788 -52.52 -14.10 -85.80
CA ALA A 788 -53.56 -13.84 -84.81
C ALA A 788 -53.81 -15.07 -83.92
N ALA A 789 -53.96 -16.26 -84.52
CA ALA A 789 -54.19 -17.50 -83.79
C ALA A 789 -52.99 -17.89 -82.88
N LEU A 790 -51.75 -17.79 -83.39
CA LEU A 790 -50.56 -18.08 -82.59
C LEU A 790 -50.34 -17.05 -81.48
N SER A 791 -50.53 -15.75 -81.75
CA SER A 791 -50.44 -14.71 -80.72
C SER A 791 -51.47 -14.93 -79.61
N HIS A 792 -52.72 -15.26 -79.97
CA HIS A 792 -53.77 -15.47 -78.98
C HIS A 792 -53.53 -16.73 -78.13
N ASN A 793 -53.12 -17.85 -78.73
CA ASN A 793 -52.77 -19.06 -77.98
C ASN A 793 -51.49 -18.89 -77.14
N SER A 794 -50.47 -18.18 -77.62
CA SER A 794 -49.26 -17.89 -76.83
C SER A 794 -49.64 -17.04 -75.62
N GLN A 795 -50.41 -15.96 -75.81
CA GLN A 795 -50.85 -15.09 -74.71
C GLN A 795 -51.77 -15.81 -73.72
N LEU A 796 -52.65 -16.71 -74.16
CA LEU A 796 -53.47 -17.53 -73.25
C LEU A 796 -52.64 -18.57 -72.48
N ALA A 797 -51.68 -19.22 -73.13
CA ALA A 797 -50.79 -20.18 -72.48
C ALA A 797 -49.82 -19.48 -71.51
N GLU A 798 -49.28 -18.32 -71.88
CA GLU A 798 -48.45 -17.47 -71.04
C GLU A 798 -49.23 -16.93 -69.85
N LEU A 799 -50.48 -16.45 -70.04
CA LEU A 799 -51.34 -16.04 -68.92
C LEU A 799 -51.64 -17.21 -67.97
N GLN A 800 -52.06 -18.37 -68.48
CA GLN A 800 -52.36 -19.52 -67.63
C GLN A 800 -51.11 -20.08 -66.92
N GLN A 801 -49.94 -20.08 -67.59
CA GLN A 801 -48.69 -20.51 -66.99
C GLN A 801 -48.16 -19.49 -65.98
N GLN A 802 -48.34 -18.19 -66.22
CA GLN A 802 -47.98 -17.11 -65.30
C GLN A 802 -48.91 -17.09 -64.09
N GLU A 803 -50.24 -17.21 -64.27
CA GLU A 803 -51.21 -17.34 -63.17
C GLU A 803 -50.95 -18.60 -62.35
N ALA A 804 -50.61 -19.74 -62.97
CA ALA A 804 -50.22 -20.95 -62.26
C ALA A 804 -48.90 -20.77 -61.50
N LEU A 805 -47.89 -20.15 -62.11
CA LEU A 805 -46.61 -19.84 -61.47
C LEU A 805 -46.77 -18.85 -60.31
N ASP A 806 -47.57 -17.81 -60.47
CA ASP A 806 -47.76 -16.78 -59.44
C ASP A 806 -48.72 -17.26 -58.35
N SER A 807 -49.68 -18.14 -58.64
CA SER A 807 -50.45 -18.90 -57.65
C SER A 807 -49.57 -19.85 -56.84
N LEU A 808 -48.63 -20.56 -57.50
CA LEU A 808 -47.69 -21.45 -56.82
C LEU A 808 -46.63 -20.69 -56.01
N LYS A 809 -46.11 -19.56 -56.54
CA LYS A 809 -45.25 -18.62 -55.79
C LYS A 809 -45.99 -18.00 -54.62
N ALA A 810 -47.27 -17.61 -54.77
CA ALA A 810 -48.07 -17.09 -53.67
C ALA A 810 -48.31 -18.13 -52.58
N LYS A 811 -48.56 -19.40 -52.94
CA LYS A 811 -48.67 -20.51 -51.99
C LYS A 811 -47.35 -20.78 -51.27
N HIS A 812 -46.25 -21.00 -51.98
CA HIS A 812 -44.94 -21.17 -51.37
C HIS A 812 -44.52 -19.94 -50.54
N SER A 813 -44.79 -18.72 -51.01
CA SER A 813 -44.52 -17.50 -50.25
C SER A 813 -45.36 -17.45 -48.98
N GLN A 814 -46.63 -17.82 -49.02
CA GLN A 814 -47.51 -17.85 -47.85
C GLN A 814 -47.15 -18.99 -46.89
N GLU A 815 -46.64 -20.13 -47.37
CA GLU A 815 -46.13 -21.22 -46.55
C GLU A 815 -44.77 -20.87 -45.92
N ILE A 816 -43.87 -20.24 -46.66
CA ILE A 816 -42.63 -19.65 -46.13
C ILE A 816 -42.95 -18.56 -45.10
N GLU A 817 -43.96 -17.71 -45.34
CA GLU A 817 -44.36 -16.67 -44.39
C GLU A 817 -45.05 -17.27 -43.15
N LYS A 818 -45.83 -18.35 -43.29
CA LYS A 818 -46.38 -19.13 -42.15
C LYS A 818 -45.28 -19.82 -41.34
N LEU A 819 -44.28 -20.40 -42.00
CA LEU A 819 -43.15 -21.05 -41.32
C LEU A 819 -42.21 -20.02 -40.66
N ARG A 820 -42.01 -18.85 -41.28
CA ARG A 820 -41.30 -17.71 -40.69
C ARG A 820 -42.06 -17.16 -39.49
N SER A 821 -43.33 -16.79 -39.66
CA SER A 821 -44.16 -16.27 -38.56
C SER A 821 -44.30 -17.27 -37.42
N HIS A 822 -44.44 -18.58 -37.69
CA HIS A 822 -44.45 -19.57 -36.63
C HIS A 822 -43.08 -19.71 -35.94
N LEU A 823 -41.97 -19.75 -36.68
CA LEU A 823 -40.61 -19.81 -36.08
C LEU A 823 -40.28 -18.52 -35.31
N GLU A 824 -40.78 -17.38 -35.75
CA GLU A 824 -40.60 -16.06 -35.13
C GLU A 824 -41.55 -15.88 -33.93
N GLU A 825 -42.75 -16.45 -33.98
CA GLU A 825 -43.68 -16.53 -32.85
C GLU A 825 -43.14 -17.45 -31.76
N GLU A 826 -42.65 -18.66 -32.09
CA GLU A 826 -41.98 -19.55 -31.14
C GLU A 826 -40.73 -18.90 -30.54
N LYS A 827 -39.85 -18.31 -31.36
CA LYS A 827 -38.72 -17.52 -30.84
C LYS A 827 -39.16 -16.33 -30.00
N SER A 828 -40.28 -15.69 -30.30
CA SER A 828 -40.82 -14.61 -29.48
C SER A 828 -41.32 -15.15 -28.13
N LYS A 829 -41.94 -16.34 -28.08
CA LYS A 829 -42.36 -17.01 -26.84
C LYS A 829 -41.16 -17.47 -26.02
N GLU A 830 -40.12 -18.03 -26.64
CA GLU A 830 -38.87 -18.39 -25.96
C GLU A 830 -38.17 -17.15 -25.41
N LEU A 831 -38.01 -16.09 -26.21
CA LEU A 831 -37.41 -14.83 -25.77
C LEU A 831 -38.24 -14.12 -24.70
N GLU A 832 -39.57 -14.19 -24.78
CA GLU A 832 -40.45 -13.55 -23.80
C GLU A 832 -40.57 -14.38 -22.51
N SER A 833 -40.54 -15.71 -22.59
CA SER A 833 -40.36 -16.59 -21.44
C SER A 833 -39.02 -16.33 -20.75
N LEU A 834 -37.92 -16.24 -21.51
CA LEU A 834 -36.58 -15.94 -21.00
C LEU A 834 -36.48 -14.51 -20.44
N ARG A 835 -37.19 -13.53 -21.03
CA ARG A 835 -37.34 -12.19 -20.43
C ARG A 835 -38.13 -12.25 -19.13
N GLN A 836 -39.15 -13.10 -19.02
CA GLN A 836 -39.95 -13.23 -17.81
C GLN A 836 -39.20 -13.95 -16.69
N THR A 837 -38.39 -14.97 -16.98
CA THR A 837 -37.47 -15.57 -15.99
C THR A 837 -36.41 -14.57 -15.56
N HIS A 838 -35.69 -13.92 -16.49
CA HIS A 838 -34.72 -12.89 -16.15
C HIS A 838 -35.36 -11.71 -15.40
N ALA A 839 -36.59 -11.29 -15.74
CA ALA A 839 -37.30 -10.23 -15.03
C ALA A 839 -37.79 -10.67 -13.64
N HIS A 840 -38.02 -11.97 -13.42
CA HIS A 840 -38.29 -12.54 -12.11
C HIS A 840 -37.01 -12.63 -11.26
N GLU A 841 -35.91 -13.11 -11.83
CA GLU A 841 -34.58 -13.17 -11.20
C GLU A 841 -34.06 -11.78 -10.83
N ILE A 842 -34.14 -10.80 -11.75
CA ILE A 842 -33.80 -9.40 -11.48
C ILE A 842 -34.70 -8.81 -10.39
N ARG A 843 -35.96 -9.22 -10.29
CA ARG A 843 -36.88 -8.77 -9.23
C ARG A 843 -36.56 -9.41 -7.88
N ALA A 844 -36.22 -10.71 -7.86
CA ALA A 844 -35.76 -11.41 -6.67
C ALA A 844 -34.45 -10.81 -6.14
N ALA A 845 -33.43 -10.65 -7.01
CA ALA A 845 -32.15 -10.02 -6.67
C ALA A 845 -32.32 -8.56 -6.20
N ARG A 846 -33.27 -7.80 -6.77
CA ARG A 846 -33.64 -6.47 -6.27
C ARG A 846 -34.27 -6.54 -4.87
N MET A 847 -35.20 -7.46 -4.63
CA MET A 847 -35.83 -7.62 -3.32
C MET A 847 -34.83 -8.11 -2.25
N GLU A 848 -33.85 -8.93 -2.61
CA GLU A 848 -32.74 -9.31 -1.72
C GLU A 848 -31.80 -8.13 -1.45
N LEU A 849 -31.48 -7.32 -2.46
CA LEU A 849 -30.71 -6.08 -2.30
C LEU A 849 -31.45 -5.06 -1.42
N ASP A 850 -32.73 -4.81 -1.67
CA ASP A 850 -33.57 -3.89 -0.89
C ASP A 850 -33.68 -4.38 0.57
N ARG A 851 -33.81 -5.70 0.79
CA ARG A 851 -33.76 -6.32 2.11
C ARG A 851 -32.39 -6.14 2.79
N ALA A 852 -31.28 -6.31 2.05
CA ALA A 852 -29.94 -6.08 2.58
C ALA A 852 -29.70 -4.60 2.92
N VAL A 853 -30.22 -3.68 2.11
CA VAL A 853 -30.18 -2.24 2.34
C VAL A 853 -31.01 -1.85 3.56
N GLU A 854 -32.22 -2.36 3.76
CA GLU A 854 -33.01 -2.01 4.95
C GLU A 854 -32.48 -2.70 6.22
N ILE A 855 -31.90 -3.90 6.14
CA ILE A 855 -31.12 -4.49 7.25
C ILE A 855 -29.90 -3.62 7.60
N SER A 856 -29.24 -3.04 6.59
CA SER A 856 -28.11 -2.13 6.81
C SER A 856 -28.59 -0.83 7.46
N ARG A 857 -29.68 -0.22 6.97
CA ARG A 857 -30.32 0.96 7.58
C ARG A 857 -30.85 0.73 8.99
N LEU A 858 -31.31 -0.48 9.32
CA LEU A 858 -31.70 -0.81 10.69
C LEU A 858 -30.47 -0.78 11.61
N LYS A 859 -29.37 -1.45 11.24
CA LYS A 859 -28.09 -1.35 11.98
C LYS A 859 -27.56 0.08 12.05
N GLU A 860 -27.69 0.85 10.97
CA GLU A 860 -27.26 2.25 10.89
C GLU A 860 -28.10 3.15 11.82
N ARG A 861 -29.41 2.89 11.95
CA ARG A 861 -30.25 3.50 13.00
C ARG A 861 -29.84 3.05 14.40
N ASP A 862 -29.63 1.75 14.63
CA ASP A 862 -29.25 1.19 15.93
C ASP A 862 -27.93 1.81 16.43
N HIS A 863 -26.92 1.90 15.54
CA HIS A 863 -25.66 2.58 15.77
C HIS A 863 -25.85 4.09 16.00
N GLN A 864 -26.75 4.76 15.26
CA GLN A 864 -27.04 6.18 15.48
C GLN A 864 -27.69 6.42 16.85
N THR A 865 -28.64 5.59 17.29
CA THR A 865 -29.20 5.66 18.66
C THR A 865 -28.11 5.44 19.71
N GLN A 866 -27.23 4.46 19.52
CA GLN A 866 -26.14 4.19 20.45
C GLN A 866 -25.11 5.35 20.48
N ILE A 867 -24.91 6.05 19.36
CA ILE A 867 -24.12 7.29 19.28
C ILE A 867 -24.79 8.43 20.05
N GLU A 868 -26.11 8.63 19.93
CA GLU A 868 -26.82 9.66 20.72
C GLU A 868 -26.86 9.31 22.22
N GLU A 869 -27.06 8.05 22.60
CA GLU A 869 -26.94 7.58 23.99
C GLU A 869 -25.56 7.91 24.55
N LEU A 870 -24.48 7.53 23.85
CA LEU A 870 -23.10 7.83 24.26
C LEU A 870 -22.82 9.34 24.31
N LYS A 871 -23.40 10.15 23.41
CA LYS A 871 -23.32 11.63 23.51
C LYS A 871 -24.01 12.16 24.75
N THR A 872 -25.18 11.64 25.13
CA THR A 872 -25.86 12.06 26.36
C THR A 872 -25.08 11.65 27.62
N GLU A 873 -24.54 10.43 27.65
CA GLU A 873 -23.64 9.93 28.70
C GLU A 873 -22.39 10.82 28.83
N ILE A 874 -21.77 11.21 27.72
CA ILE A 874 -20.65 12.16 27.69
C ILE A 874 -21.10 13.53 28.23
N GLY A 875 -22.23 14.07 27.79
CA GLY A 875 -22.75 15.36 28.27
C GLY A 875 -23.04 15.37 29.78
N TYR A 876 -23.58 14.28 30.35
CA TYR A 876 -23.73 14.13 31.79
C TYR A 876 -22.39 14.08 32.53
N ARG A 877 -21.38 13.38 31.97
CA ARG A 877 -20.03 13.32 32.53
C ARG A 877 -19.30 14.66 32.44
N GLU A 878 -19.42 15.41 31.34
CA GLU A 878 -18.90 16.76 31.19
C GLU A 878 -19.54 17.73 32.20
N GLN A 879 -20.86 17.67 32.36
CA GLN A 879 -21.58 18.46 33.37
C GLN A 879 -21.14 18.09 34.80
N HIS A 880 -20.86 16.81 35.07
CA HIS A 880 -20.32 16.35 36.35
C HIS A 880 -18.88 16.83 36.59
N ILE A 881 -18.00 16.72 35.60
CA ILE A 881 -16.62 17.24 35.63
C ILE A 881 -16.64 18.75 35.88
N LYS A 882 -17.53 19.50 35.22
CA LYS A 882 -17.69 20.94 35.42
C LYS A 882 -18.17 21.28 36.83
N ASN A 883 -19.12 20.53 37.38
CA ASN A 883 -19.54 20.67 38.78
C ASN A 883 -18.39 20.39 39.77
N LEU A 884 -17.53 19.40 39.49
CA LEU A 884 -16.34 19.11 40.29
C LEU A 884 -15.26 20.20 40.15
N GLN A 885 -15.08 20.78 38.97
CA GLN A 885 -14.20 21.93 38.74
C GLN A 885 -14.69 23.16 39.52
N ASP A 886 -15.99 23.47 39.49
CA ASP A 886 -16.59 24.54 40.29
C ASP A 886 -16.43 24.31 41.81
N GLN A 887 -16.48 23.06 42.26
CA GLN A 887 -16.19 22.70 43.66
C GLN A 887 -14.71 22.87 44.00
N LEU A 888 -13.80 22.44 43.11
CA LEU A 888 -12.35 22.65 43.28
C LEU A 888 -12.01 24.14 43.33
N VAL A 889 -12.59 24.98 42.46
CA VAL A 889 -12.41 26.44 42.50
C VAL A 889 -12.88 27.04 43.82
N LYS A 890 -14.04 26.61 44.35
CA LYS A 890 -14.55 27.07 45.66
C LYS A 890 -13.65 26.64 46.82
N ILE A 891 -13.09 25.43 46.77
CA ILE A 891 -12.12 24.94 47.76
C ILE A 891 -10.78 25.69 47.63
N GLN A 892 -10.35 26.01 46.41
CA GLN A 892 -9.16 26.82 46.14
C GLN A 892 -9.32 28.23 46.72
N GLU A 893 -10.47 28.89 46.46
CA GLU A 893 -10.81 30.19 47.06
C GLU A 893 -10.84 30.16 48.59
N GLN A 894 -11.43 29.12 49.19
CA GLN A 894 -11.44 28.94 50.65
C GLN A 894 -10.03 28.76 51.19
N THR A 895 -9.21 27.96 50.52
CA THR A 895 -7.80 27.74 50.86
C THR A 895 -7.00 29.03 50.77
N ASP A 896 -7.21 29.86 49.74
CA ASP A 896 -6.50 31.12 49.55
C ASP A 896 -7.01 32.26 50.46
N LYS A 897 -8.28 32.20 50.90
CA LYS A 897 -8.80 33.03 52.00
C LYS A 897 -8.11 32.64 53.32
N LEU A 898 -8.06 31.36 53.65
CA LEU A 898 -7.38 30.85 54.85
C LEU A 898 -5.87 31.14 54.84
N LYS A 899 -5.18 31.04 53.69
CA LYS A 899 -3.78 31.47 53.56
C LYS A 899 -3.61 32.97 53.89
N LYS A 900 -4.46 33.84 53.35
CA LYS A 900 -4.42 35.29 53.63
C LYS A 900 -4.72 35.61 55.09
N GLU A 901 -5.62 34.87 55.73
CA GLU A 901 -5.88 34.99 57.17
C GLU A 901 -4.67 34.52 58.00
N ILE A 902 -4.01 33.43 57.62
CA ILE A 902 -2.76 32.95 58.25
C ILE A 902 -1.63 33.95 58.05
N GLU A 903 -1.45 34.51 56.85
CA GLU A 903 -0.46 35.56 56.56
C GLU A 903 -0.71 36.83 57.37
N ALA A 904 -1.97 37.27 57.46
CA ALA A 904 -2.37 38.40 58.31
C ALA A 904 -2.10 38.11 59.80
N LYS A 905 -2.39 36.90 60.29
CA LYS A 905 -2.08 36.49 61.66
C LYS A 905 -0.58 36.36 61.92
N VAL A 906 0.22 35.95 60.94
CA VAL A 906 1.69 35.94 61.03
C VAL A 906 2.26 37.37 61.05
N LEU A 907 1.66 38.30 60.31
CA LEU A 907 1.99 39.73 60.39
C LEU A 907 1.62 40.33 61.76
N GLU A 908 0.43 40.01 62.27
CA GLU A 908 -0.04 40.43 63.60
C GLU A 908 0.85 39.87 64.72
N ILE A 909 1.22 38.59 64.68
CA ILE A 909 2.17 37.97 65.60
C ILE A 909 3.54 38.66 65.54
N LYS A 910 4.07 38.96 64.35
CA LYS A 910 5.33 39.72 64.19
C LYS A 910 5.22 41.14 64.75
N GLN A 911 4.06 41.78 64.62
CA GLN A 911 3.81 43.12 65.17
C GLN A 911 3.70 43.09 66.70
N VAL A 912 3.01 42.10 67.28
CA VAL A 912 2.94 41.86 68.73
C VAL A 912 4.32 41.52 69.30
N GLN A 913 5.10 40.66 68.63
CA GLN A 913 6.49 40.37 69.00
C GLN A 913 7.35 41.64 68.98
N LYS A 914 7.27 42.45 67.92
CA LYS A 914 7.99 43.73 67.82
C LYS A 914 7.61 44.71 68.94
N GLN A 915 6.33 44.80 69.28
CA GLN A 915 5.83 45.62 70.38
C GLN A 915 6.30 45.09 71.74
N ALA A 916 6.27 43.77 71.97
CA ALA A 916 6.75 43.13 73.19
C ALA A 916 8.27 43.31 73.37
N SER A 917 9.07 43.10 72.33
CA SER A 917 10.51 43.37 72.36
C SER A 917 10.82 44.87 72.58
N GLN A 918 9.99 45.78 72.05
CA GLN A 918 10.14 47.21 72.30
C GLN A 918 9.76 47.58 73.75
N GLN A 919 8.74 46.96 74.33
CA GLN A 919 8.38 47.14 75.74
C GLN A 919 9.43 46.55 76.69
N LEU A 920 9.94 45.35 76.41
CA LEU A 920 11.05 44.75 77.15
C LEU A 920 12.27 45.67 77.13
N ARG A 921 12.68 46.14 75.94
CA ARG A 921 13.81 47.08 75.82
C ARG A 921 13.60 48.39 76.56
N LEU A 922 12.38 48.93 76.58
CA LEU A 922 12.04 50.12 77.38
C LEU A 922 12.06 49.84 78.89
N GLN A 923 11.77 48.62 79.34
CA GLN A 923 11.94 48.22 80.74
C GLN A 923 13.42 47.97 81.09
N GLU A 924 14.20 47.36 80.20
CA GLU A 924 15.66 47.20 80.33
C GLU A 924 16.38 48.55 80.40
N ASP A 925 16.07 49.48 79.49
CA ASP A 925 16.57 50.86 79.49
C ASP A 925 16.15 51.62 80.77
N LYS A 926 14.96 51.36 81.30
CA LYS A 926 14.51 51.96 82.57
C LYS A 926 15.25 51.35 83.77
N LEU A 927 15.39 50.03 83.81
CA LEU A 927 16.03 49.31 84.93
C LEU A 927 17.53 49.60 84.98
N THR A 928 18.21 49.64 83.82
CA THR A 928 19.62 50.07 83.73
C THR A 928 19.80 51.52 84.13
N ARG A 929 18.91 52.45 83.73
CA ARG A 929 18.95 53.83 84.25
C ARG A 929 18.74 53.91 85.75
N GLN A 930 17.78 53.16 86.31
CA GLN A 930 17.55 53.12 87.76
C GLN A 930 18.77 52.58 88.51
N ASN A 931 19.36 51.47 88.03
CA ASN A 931 20.59 50.91 88.58
C ASN A 931 21.77 51.88 88.45
N GLN A 932 21.92 52.57 87.32
CA GLN A 932 22.96 53.58 87.12
C GLN A 932 22.79 54.73 88.12
N THR A 933 21.59 55.33 88.24
CA THR A 933 21.35 56.37 89.25
C THR A 933 21.54 55.88 90.69
N SER A 934 21.30 54.60 90.97
CA SER A 934 21.56 54.00 92.29
C SER A 934 23.07 53.89 92.55
N LEU A 935 23.85 53.48 91.55
CA LEU A 935 25.32 53.44 91.62
C LEU A 935 25.93 54.85 91.68
N ASP A 936 25.41 55.81 90.91
CA ASP A 936 25.86 57.21 90.91
C ASP A 936 25.58 57.85 92.28
N ASN A 937 24.39 57.64 92.84
CA ASN A 937 24.04 58.09 94.20
C ASN A 937 24.92 57.44 95.26
N LEU A 938 25.08 56.11 95.24
CA LEU A 938 25.95 55.39 96.19
C LEU A 938 27.41 55.86 96.08
N THR A 939 27.89 56.16 94.87
CA THR A 939 29.22 56.72 94.65
C THR A 939 29.33 58.15 95.18
N ALA A 940 28.30 58.97 95.01
CA ALA A 940 28.24 60.32 95.57
C ALA A 940 28.18 60.34 97.11
N ASP A 941 27.41 59.42 97.71
CA ASP A 941 27.33 59.25 99.16
C ASP A 941 28.66 58.72 99.72
N HIS A 942 29.28 57.72 99.09
CA HIS A 942 30.64 57.26 99.45
C HIS A 942 31.68 58.39 99.32
N LEU A 943 31.61 59.22 98.28
CA LEU A 943 32.50 60.37 98.10
C LEU A 943 32.28 61.41 99.20
N ARG A 944 31.02 61.61 99.62
CA ARG A 944 30.63 62.52 100.70
C ARG A 944 31.10 62.00 102.06
N GLU A 945 30.94 60.71 102.35
CA GLU A 945 31.50 60.09 103.56
C GLU A 945 33.03 60.18 103.60
N GLN A 946 33.71 59.98 102.46
CA GLN A 946 35.16 60.21 102.36
C GLN A 946 35.52 61.69 102.63
N GLN A 947 34.78 62.64 102.07
CA GLN A 947 35.01 64.07 102.27
C GLN A 947 34.73 64.49 103.72
N ASP A 948 33.69 63.96 104.35
CA ASP A 948 33.35 64.21 105.75
C ASP A 948 34.38 63.57 106.68
N MET A 949 34.84 62.34 106.43
CA MET A 949 35.97 61.72 107.15
C MET A 949 37.27 62.51 106.97
N LEU A 950 37.57 63.03 105.78
CA LEU A 950 38.71 63.92 105.56
C LEU A 950 38.56 65.25 106.33
N SER A 951 37.35 65.80 106.44
CA SER A 951 37.08 66.99 107.24
C SER A 951 37.30 66.71 108.74
N GLN A 952 36.82 65.57 109.24
CA GLN A 952 37.00 65.12 110.62
C GLN A 952 38.48 64.85 110.93
N PHE A 953 39.20 64.19 110.01
CA PHE A 953 40.64 63.97 110.13
C PHE A 953 41.40 65.29 110.18
N ASN A 954 41.07 66.26 109.32
CA ASN A 954 41.68 67.59 109.34
C ASN A 954 41.34 68.38 110.61
N ALA A 955 40.11 68.26 111.13
CA ALA A 955 39.71 68.86 112.41
C ALA A 955 40.47 68.25 113.60
N VAL A 956 40.62 66.92 113.64
CA VAL A 956 41.44 66.21 114.64
C VAL A 956 42.92 66.59 114.49
N GLN A 957 43.44 66.73 113.26
CA GLN A 957 44.81 67.18 113.04
C GLN A 957 45.01 68.65 113.46
N SER A 958 44.01 69.52 113.29
CA SER A 958 44.03 70.88 113.86
C SER A 958 44.06 70.81 115.38
N MET A 959 43.14 70.10 116.02
CA MET A 959 43.11 69.91 117.47
C MET A 959 44.45 69.36 118.01
N MET A 960 45.11 68.45 117.29
CA MET A 960 46.44 67.96 117.64
C MET A 960 47.53 69.02 117.45
N LYS A 961 47.50 69.84 116.38
CA LYS A 961 48.41 70.99 116.20
C LYS A 961 48.21 72.04 117.29
N ASP A 962 46.96 72.37 117.60
CA ASP A 962 46.60 73.32 118.65
C ASP A 962 47.09 72.80 120.01
N LYS A 963 46.90 71.51 120.31
CA LYS A 963 47.42 70.88 121.53
C LYS A 963 48.94 70.74 121.58
N ILE A 964 49.61 70.56 120.44
CA ILE A 964 51.08 70.66 120.33
C ILE A 964 51.51 72.11 120.61
N SER A 965 50.78 73.12 120.13
CA SER A 965 51.10 74.53 120.36
C SER A 965 50.93 74.93 121.83
N THR A 966 49.86 74.46 122.52
CA THR A 966 49.70 74.71 123.96
C THR A 966 50.76 73.97 124.77
N LEU A 967 51.11 72.72 124.42
CA LEU A 967 52.23 72.01 125.07
C LEU A 967 53.58 72.69 124.81
N GLN A 968 53.77 73.33 123.66
CA GLN A 968 54.96 74.16 123.38
C GLN A 968 54.97 75.44 124.22
N ILE A 969 53.82 76.11 124.40
CA ILE A 969 53.69 77.28 125.27
C ILE A 969 53.92 76.91 126.74
N GLU A 970 53.31 75.82 127.24
CA GLU A 970 53.54 75.31 128.61
C GLU A 970 55.02 74.93 128.85
N LEU A 971 55.70 74.39 127.83
CA LEU A 971 57.11 74.04 127.90
C LEU A 971 58.02 75.29 127.86
N GLU A 972 57.64 76.34 127.13
CA GLU A 972 58.36 77.62 127.14
C GLU A 972 58.10 78.42 128.43
N GLU A 973 56.88 78.37 128.98
CA GLU A 973 56.60 78.86 130.33
C GLU A 973 57.40 78.10 131.39
N ALA A 974 57.55 76.77 131.26
CA ALA A 974 58.40 75.98 132.15
C ALA A 974 59.89 76.38 132.04
N ARG A 975 60.35 76.74 130.84
CA ARG A 975 61.70 77.32 130.61
C ARG A 975 61.83 78.70 131.24
N GLU A 976 60.84 79.58 131.11
CA GLU A 976 60.80 80.87 131.80
C GLU A 976 60.85 80.70 133.33
N ARG A 977 60.01 79.82 133.90
CA ARG A 977 60.00 79.53 135.34
C ARG A 977 61.34 78.95 135.82
N TYR A 978 62.02 78.15 135.00
CA TYR A 978 63.37 77.67 135.28
C TYR A 978 64.42 78.79 135.20
N SER A 979 64.34 79.66 134.19
CA SER A 979 65.28 80.78 133.99
C SER A 979 65.07 81.95 134.96
N ARG A 980 63.90 82.02 135.63
CA ARG A 980 63.56 83.00 136.68
C ARG A 980 63.65 82.40 138.09
N ARG A 981 64.27 81.21 138.24
CA ARG A 981 64.45 80.56 139.55
C ARG A 981 65.49 81.30 140.39
N GLU A 982 65.17 81.50 141.67
CA GLU A 982 66.08 82.07 142.67
C GLU A 982 67.33 81.21 142.91
N SER A 983 68.47 81.86 143.16
CA SER A 983 69.74 81.22 143.49
C SER A 983 69.65 80.37 144.75
N ARG A 984 70.52 79.36 144.87
CA ARG A 984 70.50 78.43 146.01
C ARG A 984 71.09 79.07 147.25
N PRO A 985 70.75 78.60 148.48
CA PRO A 985 71.46 79.00 149.69
C PRO A 985 72.97 78.73 149.58
N GLU A 986 73.37 77.63 148.92
CA GLU A 986 74.74 77.31 148.55
C GLU A 986 75.46 78.46 147.79
N ASP A 987 74.75 79.08 146.83
CA ASP A 987 75.29 80.20 146.03
C ASP A 987 75.35 81.49 146.87
N LEU A 988 74.38 81.70 147.76
CA LEU A 988 74.30 82.87 148.64
C LEU A 988 75.38 82.87 149.72
N GLU A 989 75.66 81.72 150.33
CA GLU A 989 76.76 81.56 151.31
C GLU A 989 78.13 81.81 150.65
N LEU A 990 78.32 81.37 149.40
CA LEU A 990 79.52 81.68 148.62
C LEU A 990 79.62 83.19 148.28
N ILE A 991 78.50 83.83 147.96
CA ILE A 991 78.44 85.29 147.72
C ILE A 991 78.77 86.07 149.00
N ASP A 992 78.26 85.68 150.17
CA ASP A 992 78.56 86.36 151.44
C ASP A 992 80.01 86.10 151.91
N SER A 993 80.55 84.90 151.68
CA SER A 993 81.98 84.62 151.88
C SER A 993 82.87 85.55 151.04
N LEU A 994 82.56 85.70 149.75
CA LEU A 994 83.27 86.63 148.86
C LEU A 994 83.05 88.11 149.23
N ARG A 995 81.88 88.49 149.76
CA ARG A 995 81.62 89.84 150.29
C ARG A 995 82.45 90.15 151.53
N CYS A 996 82.60 89.19 152.45
CA CYS A 996 83.51 89.32 153.58
C CYS A 996 84.95 89.53 153.09
N GLU A 997 85.42 88.71 152.15
CA GLU A 997 86.76 88.83 151.55
C GLU A 997 86.98 90.16 150.79
N VAL A 998 85.93 90.77 150.24
CA VAL A 998 85.99 92.14 149.69
C VAL A 998 86.04 93.18 150.81
N SER A 999 85.22 93.06 151.85
CA SER A 999 85.19 94.01 152.96
C SER A 999 86.51 94.05 153.75
N GLU A 1000 87.20 92.92 153.91
CA GLU A 1000 88.55 92.87 154.51
C GLU A 1000 89.58 93.65 153.68
N ARG A 1001 89.46 93.60 152.34
CA ARG A 1001 90.29 94.40 151.43
C ARG A 1001 89.92 95.88 151.47
N GLU A 1002 88.64 96.23 151.61
CA GLU A 1002 88.18 97.61 151.79
C GLU A 1002 88.67 98.21 153.12
N ILE A 1003 88.67 97.43 154.21
CA ILE A 1003 89.28 97.83 155.49
C ILE A 1003 90.78 98.06 155.31
N ARG A 1004 91.49 97.14 154.65
CA ARG A 1004 92.93 97.29 154.35
C ARG A 1004 93.25 98.56 153.53
N ILE A 1005 92.35 98.93 152.61
CA ILE A 1005 92.46 100.17 151.83
C ILE A 1005 92.16 101.40 152.70
N LYS A 1006 91.23 101.29 153.64
CA LYS A 1006 90.89 102.36 154.58
C LYS A 1006 92.05 102.68 155.53
N ASP A 1007 92.73 101.67 156.05
CA ASP A 1007 93.94 101.84 156.88
C ASP A 1007 95.03 102.62 156.12
N LEU A 1008 95.31 102.24 154.86
CA LEU A 1008 96.26 102.94 153.98
C LEU A 1008 95.82 104.37 153.62
N ILE A 1009 94.51 104.63 153.56
CA ILE A 1009 93.96 105.98 153.35
C ILE A 1009 94.17 106.85 154.59
N ASP A 1010 93.95 106.31 155.78
CA ASP A 1010 94.10 107.06 157.04
C ASP A 1010 95.59 107.27 157.41
N GLU A 1011 96.50 106.33 157.10
CA GLU A 1011 97.96 106.58 157.11
C GLU A 1011 98.34 107.74 156.17
N LYS A 1012 97.87 107.72 154.92
CA LYS A 1012 98.09 108.82 153.97
C LYS A 1012 97.54 110.14 154.52
N ARG A 1013 96.37 110.11 155.16
CA ARG A 1013 95.71 111.29 155.73
C ARG A 1013 96.48 111.86 156.92
N PHE A 1014 97.10 111.01 157.74
CA PHE A 1014 97.95 111.42 158.86
C PHE A 1014 99.15 112.26 158.37
N TYR A 1015 99.86 111.82 157.33
CA TYR A 1015 100.96 112.61 156.75
C TYR A 1015 100.47 113.89 156.05
N GLN A 1016 99.26 113.90 155.46
CA GLN A 1016 98.64 115.13 154.97
C GLN A 1016 98.29 116.10 156.12
N LEU A 1017 97.87 115.59 157.27
CA LEU A 1017 97.61 116.38 158.49
C LEU A 1017 98.89 117.04 159.04
N GLU A 1018 100.06 116.41 158.90
CA GLU A 1018 101.33 116.99 159.39
C GLU A 1018 101.96 118.01 158.42
N LEU A 1019 101.77 117.86 157.09
CA LEU A 1019 102.15 118.93 156.14
C LEU A 1019 101.21 120.14 156.24
N VAL A 1020 99.89 119.96 156.25
CA VAL A 1020 98.92 121.08 156.23
C VAL A 1020 99.00 121.96 157.49
N ASN A 1021 99.40 121.41 158.64
CA ASN A 1021 99.65 122.20 159.86
C ASN A 1021 100.95 123.02 159.82
N ARG A 1022 101.82 122.83 158.81
CA ARG A 1022 103.24 123.19 158.91
C ARG A 1022 103.81 123.89 157.68
N GLU A 1023 103.32 123.58 156.49
CA GLU A 1023 103.65 124.27 155.24
C GLU A 1023 102.43 125.01 154.67
N THR A 1024 102.22 126.28 155.01
CA THR A 1024 102.87 127.10 156.05
C THR A 1024 101.81 127.95 156.79
N ASN A 1025 102.23 128.86 157.70
CA ASN A 1025 101.41 129.82 158.48
C ASN A 1025 100.50 130.79 157.65
N PHE A 1026 100.32 130.51 156.36
CA PHE A 1026 100.79 131.36 155.28
C PHE A 1026 100.39 130.61 153.99
N ASN A 1027 99.32 130.95 153.27
CA ASN A 1027 98.57 132.20 153.23
C ASN A 1027 97.55 132.41 154.37
N LYS A 1028 97.33 131.44 155.26
CA LYS A 1028 96.29 131.42 156.31
C LYS A 1028 94.83 131.51 155.85
N VAL A 1029 94.53 131.71 154.54
CA VAL A 1029 93.17 132.02 154.06
C VAL A 1029 92.71 131.29 152.76
N PHE A 1030 93.57 130.98 151.77
CA PHE A 1030 93.09 130.58 150.41
C PHE A 1030 93.80 129.38 149.74
N SER A 1031 93.22 128.90 148.63
CA SER A 1031 93.18 127.49 148.19
C SER A 1031 93.20 127.23 146.67
N ALA A 1032 93.30 125.93 146.28
CA ALA A 1032 92.74 125.25 145.08
C ALA A 1032 93.69 124.81 143.91
N SER A 1033 93.32 123.66 143.29
CA SER A 1033 93.67 123.16 141.92
C SER A 1033 95.06 122.46 141.71
N PRO A 1034 95.36 121.76 140.56
CA PRO A 1034 94.63 120.60 139.97
C PRO A 1034 95.47 119.51 139.17
N ASN A 1035 94.82 118.43 138.67
CA ASN A 1035 94.86 117.87 137.27
C ASN A 1035 95.66 116.59 136.77
N VAL A 1036 95.08 115.94 135.72
CA VAL A 1036 95.53 115.02 134.58
C VAL A 1036 96.22 113.62 134.65
N GLY A 1037 95.81 112.72 133.72
CA GLY A 1037 96.57 111.57 133.10
C GLY A 1037 95.71 110.47 132.39
N VAL A 1038 95.92 110.07 131.10
CA VAL A 1038 95.00 109.18 130.28
C VAL A 1038 95.63 108.39 129.06
N LEU A 1039 95.18 107.14 128.73
CA LEU A 1039 95.33 106.35 127.43
C LEU A 1039 94.39 105.08 127.43
N ASN A 1040 93.86 104.35 126.39
CA ASN A 1040 93.86 104.24 124.89
C ASN A 1040 94.92 103.27 124.23
N PRO A 1041 94.80 102.58 123.03
CA PRO A 1041 93.72 102.25 122.03
C PRO A 1041 93.66 100.75 121.47
N PHE A 1042 92.99 100.46 120.31
CA PHE A 1042 93.10 99.33 119.28
C PHE A 1042 91.92 98.33 118.97
N GLN A 1043 91.98 97.53 117.84
CA GLN A 1043 90.83 96.82 117.16
C GLN A 1043 91.15 95.62 116.16
N LYS A 1044 90.16 94.70 115.91
CA LYS A 1044 89.76 93.96 114.63
C LYS A 1044 90.56 92.71 114.11
N PRO A 1045 89.97 91.74 113.31
CA PRO A 1045 89.34 91.90 111.96
C PRO A 1045 88.04 91.06 111.61
N LYS A 1046 87.72 90.82 110.32
CA LYS A 1046 86.42 90.33 109.72
C LYS A 1046 86.59 89.47 108.43
N LYS A 1047 85.46 88.86 107.95
CA LYS A 1047 85.15 88.19 106.64
C LYS A 1047 85.34 86.65 106.62
N LYS A 1048 84.66 85.87 105.76
CA LYS A 1048 83.82 86.21 104.57
C LYS A 1048 82.60 85.26 104.43
N GLY A 1049 81.39 85.80 104.25
CA GLY A 1049 80.63 85.80 102.98
C GLY A 1049 79.26 85.12 103.19
N ASP A 1050 78.44 84.71 102.21
CA ASP A 1050 77.99 85.22 100.88
C ASP A 1050 77.02 84.09 100.35
N LYS A 1051 75.78 84.27 99.83
CA LYS A 1051 74.93 85.46 99.58
C LYS A 1051 73.43 85.09 99.34
N PRO A 1052 72.46 86.05 99.34
CA PRO A 1052 71.00 85.80 99.21
C PRO A 1052 70.33 86.55 98.00
N THR A 1053 69.02 86.86 98.09
CA THR A 1053 68.09 87.58 97.16
C THR A 1053 67.37 86.73 96.10
N GLY A 1054 66.18 87.08 95.57
CA GLY A 1054 65.21 88.15 95.91
C GLY A 1054 64.58 88.88 94.70
N SER A 1055 63.24 88.96 94.60
CA SER A 1055 62.45 89.48 93.43
C SER A 1055 62.55 88.60 92.16
N GLY A 1056 61.62 88.57 91.19
CA GLY A 1056 60.23 89.06 91.13
C GLY A 1056 59.88 89.85 89.85
N SER A 1057 59.06 89.30 88.93
CA SER A 1057 58.22 90.01 87.92
C SER A 1057 57.51 89.10 86.88
N ASN A 1058 56.29 89.49 86.48
CA ASN A 1058 55.55 89.32 85.19
C ASN A 1058 55.57 88.00 84.38
N GLY A 1059 54.37 87.42 84.18
CA GLY A 1059 54.08 86.24 83.34
C GLY A 1059 53.80 86.52 81.85
N VAL A 1060 53.05 85.63 81.16
CA VAL A 1060 52.16 85.87 79.98
C VAL A 1060 51.54 84.54 79.43
N ASN A 1061 50.21 84.50 79.35
CA ASN A 1061 49.32 83.68 78.47
C ASN A 1061 49.21 82.12 78.52
N PRO A 1062 48.12 81.52 77.94
CA PRO A 1062 47.67 80.14 78.22
C PRO A 1062 47.59 79.19 76.99
N ARG A 1063 46.90 78.03 77.14
CA ARG A 1063 46.65 76.89 76.18
C ARG A 1063 47.76 75.82 76.16
N LEU A 1064 47.51 74.52 75.87
CA LEU A 1064 46.26 73.78 75.49
C LEU A 1064 46.33 72.29 75.89
N GLU A 1065 45.16 71.66 75.96
CA GLU A 1065 44.83 70.20 75.97
C GLU A 1065 44.92 69.56 74.55
N PRO A 1066 44.62 68.25 74.30
CA PRO A 1066 44.54 67.03 75.16
C PRO A 1066 45.19 65.76 74.48
N LEU A 1067 44.74 64.55 74.90
CA LEU A 1067 44.69 63.23 74.20
C LEU A 1067 45.80 62.16 74.49
N PRO A 1068 45.47 60.84 74.45
CA PRO A 1068 45.76 59.98 75.61
C PRO A 1068 46.26 58.54 75.34
N GLY A 1069 46.57 57.81 76.43
CA GLY A 1069 46.44 56.35 76.51
C GLY A 1069 47.67 55.57 77.01
N SER A 1070 47.59 54.97 78.20
CA SER A 1070 48.55 53.95 78.69
C SER A 1070 47.95 53.10 79.85
N PRO A 1071 48.34 51.81 80.04
CA PRO A 1071 47.85 50.94 81.12
C PRO A 1071 48.92 50.54 82.19
N LEU A 1072 48.57 49.59 83.08
CA LEU A 1072 49.43 48.82 84.06
C LEU A 1072 49.67 49.50 85.45
N HIS A 1073 50.10 48.85 86.55
CA HIS A 1073 50.74 47.52 86.81
C HIS A 1073 50.60 47.02 88.29
N ASP A 1074 50.75 45.69 88.52
CA ASP A 1074 51.31 44.91 89.70
C ASP A 1074 50.87 45.12 91.18
N GLY A 1075 51.04 44.14 92.12
CA GLY A 1075 51.40 42.71 91.96
C GLY A 1075 51.89 41.94 93.23
N LYS A 1076 51.82 40.58 93.18
CA LYS A 1076 52.59 39.50 93.91
C LYS A 1076 52.49 39.26 95.44
N LEU A 1077 52.17 38.02 95.85
CA LEU A 1077 53.06 37.03 96.54
C LEU A 1077 52.35 35.66 96.78
N ASN A 1078 53.01 34.67 97.44
CA ASN A 1078 52.70 33.20 97.43
C ASN A 1078 53.27 32.53 98.73
N PRO A 1079 53.21 31.20 99.06
CA PRO A 1079 52.54 30.03 98.43
C PRO A 1079 51.88 28.97 99.38
N SER A 1080 51.28 27.88 98.85
CA SER A 1080 51.60 26.43 99.15
C SER A 1080 50.47 25.37 98.99
N LYS A 1081 50.86 24.19 98.46
CA LYS A 1081 50.20 22.85 98.40
C LYS A 1081 48.94 22.60 97.50
N PRO A 1082 48.73 21.33 97.01
CA PRO A 1082 48.24 21.12 95.62
C PRO A 1082 47.29 19.90 95.35
N LEU A 1083 47.10 19.60 94.04
CA LEU A 1083 46.53 18.40 93.36
C LEU A 1083 45.02 18.41 93.00
N PRO A 1084 44.59 17.79 91.86
CA PRO A 1084 45.35 17.40 90.66
C PRO A 1084 44.75 17.87 89.29
N GLN A 1085 45.56 17.68 88.25
CA GLN A 1085 45.31 17.84 86.79
C GLN A 1085 44.93 16.46 86.15
N PRO A 1086 44.75 16.21 84.81
CA PRO A 1086 45.41 16.90 83.68
C PRO A 1086 44.77 16.93 82.25
N ASN A 1087 45.45 17.68 81.34
CA ASN A 1087 45.64 17.47 79.88
C ASN A 1087 44.44 17.41 78.90
N PHE A 1088 44.58 17.56 77.58
CA PHE A 1088 45.39 18.35 76.62
C PHE A 1088 45.20 17.71 75.21
N THR A 1089 45.20 18.51 74.13
CA THR A 1089 45.39 18.13 72.70
C THR A 1089 44.34 17.29 71.93
N LYS A 1090 43.88 17.87 70.80
CA LYS A 1090 43.94 17.35 69.40
C LYS A 1090 43.75 18.58 68.48
N LYS A 1091 44.69 18.94 67.60
CA LYS A 1091 45.08 18.38 66.29
C LYS A 1091 44.10 18.66 65.14
N PHE A 1092 44.56 19.54 64.23
CA PHE A 1092 44.48 19.51 62.76
C PHE A 1092 43.40 18.69 62.02
N VAL A 1093 42.78 19.34 61.03
CA VAL A 1093 42.64 18.93 59.60
C VAL A 1093 42.38 17.43 59.35
N ARG A 1094 41.26 17.06 58.69
CA ARG A 1094 40.77 17.62 57.42
C ARG A 1094 39.24 17.65 57.32
#